data_AF-A0A418N3G1-F1
#
_entry.id   AF-A0A418N3G1-F1
#
_cell.length_a   1.000
_cell.length_b   1.000
_cell.length_c   1.000
_cell.angle_alpha   90.00
_cell.angle_beta   90.00
_cell.angle_gamma   90.00
#
_symmetry.space_group_name_H-M   'P 1'
#
loop_
_entity.id
_entity.type
_entity.pdbx_description
1 polymer ?
#
loop_
_entity_poly.entity_id
_entity_poly.type
_entity_poly.pdbx_seq_one_letter_code
_entity_poly.pdbx_strand_id
1 'polypeptide(L)'
;MHPIYLDTHIHTSTDPNDVNNDYDIETLVSKIHEFNGNSEFLISLTDHNMVNKSAYLKAVALNINIILGVELHIRNYNTCPAYHCHIYFDLNEITEEIIDDINGRLDELYPNKVVEKKDPTIPTIQDIINKFDKYNFMLLPHGGQSHATFNTSIPKETTVDGTLERSVYYNHFEGFTARGDNGLERTQEYFKKLGINEFVNLITCSDNYTPNNYPNGKDKNPFKPTWMLAKPTFNGLRLSLSEKSRLIYSETKPVFYSENIQSVSHKKNNIEIDIELTSGLNVIIGGSSSGKTLLADSIVRNLNKTLDESIYSEYEVDKITVVNPSGMIPHFLSQNYISEVVNNVSEDKIENIDIIKRVFPGDDDIKISINNGLREFKKNIQELIRCVKILEEESQTLNTIPIISRLITGSNLETNIYDNLQPSEIENEKLLFSKGAYDNYIQSLDNLENFLSQYPFIIHDSNLVLSLKKELESVLQISNKEKRVRNLLEQKQEDYNQELKHSNLEEQTKRQNFNKLQESLKKYVRAYRQFHRTLSSISTYSLNFDSEEIESMGHKLYIENDFELNPNKFIEVVNHYLKNKITDFKYITPELLFESNFKKQNPKVHDYDDFESKIYNGFENLNKKKYKIITKDGREFEKLSPGWKTSVILDIILGYDKDSAPIIIDQPEDNLATDYINKGLVEAVKKIKSKKQIILVSHNATIPMLADAQNIILCRNVNNKLIIKSSPLEGEIEGKSVVDLIATITDGGKSSIKKRVKKYNLKKFTEE
;
A
#
# COMPACT_ATOMS: atom_id res chain seq x y z
N MET A 1 6.88 20.28 -3.83
CA MET A 1 6.99 21.49 -4.68
C MET A 1 6.58 22.71 -3.87
N HIS A 2 7.28 23.83 -4.03
CA HIS A 2 6.93 25.08 -3.36
C HIS A 2 5.72 25.75 -4.03
N PRO A 3 4.66 26.12 -3.29
CA PRO A 3 3.50 26.80 -3.88
C PRO A 3 3.82 28.25 -4.25
N ILE A 4 3.46 28.62 -5.48
CA ILE A 4 3.59 29.98 -6.04
C ILE A 4 2.22 30.63 -6.06
N TYR A 5 2.12 31.85 -5.56
CA TYR A 5 0.90 32.64 -5.62
C TYR A 5 0.66 33.18 -7.04
N LEU A 6 -0.55 33.04 -7.59
CA LEU A 6 -0.88 33.53 -8.94
C LEU A 6 -1.84 34.71 -8.90
N ASP A 7 -1.52 35.75 -9.67
CA ASP A 7 -2.48 36.78 -10.07
C ASP A 7 -2.13 37.36 -11.44
N THR A 8 -2.73 36.78 -12.48
CA THR A 8 -2.37 37.10 -13.87
C THR A 8 -3.28 38.16 -14.51
N HIS A 9 -4.13 38.83 -13.74
CA HIS A 9 -5.02 39.87 -14.25
C HIS A 9 -5.06 41.10 -13.33
N ILE A 10 -4.20 42.07 -13.64
CA ILE A 10 -4.10 43.35 -12.95
C ILE A 10 -4.08 44.45 -14.01
N HIS A 11 -4.86 45.51 -13.80
CA HIS A 11 -4.90 46.70 -14.66
C HIS A 11 -4.02 47.81 -14.09
N THR A 12 -3.36 48.52 -14.98
CA THR A 12 -2.52 49.67 -14.64
C THR A 12 -3.21 51.00 -14.95
N SER A 13 -4.18 51.02 -15.86
CA SER A 13 -5.00 52.19 -16.15
C SER A 13 -6.51 51.91 -16.11
N THR A 14 -7.29 52.90 -15.68
CA THR A 14 -8.75 52.85 -15.75
C THR A 14 -9.28 53.14 -17.15
N ASP A 15 -8.51 53.87 -17.96
CA ASP A 15 -8.79 54.16 -19.38
C ASP A 15 -7.58 53.73 -20.21
N PRO A 16 -7.68 52.69 -21.05
CA PRO A 16 -6.55 52.21 -21.84
C PRO A 16 -6.10 53.19 -22.95
N ASN A 17 -6.90 54.23 -23.27
CA ASN A 17 -6.47 55.32 -24.15
C ASN A 17 -5.62 56.38 -23.40
N ASP A 18 -5.67 56.41 -22.06
CA ASP A 18 -4.90 57.31 -21.21
C ASP A 18 -3.97 56.49 -20.30
N VAL A 19 -2.77 56.21 -20.80
CA VAL A 19 -1.83 55.29 -20.14
C VAL A 19 -1.25 55.90 -18.87
N ASN A 20 -1.43 55.22 -17.74
CA ASN A 20 -0.83 55.60 -16.46
C ASN A 20 0.69 55.29 -16.43
N ASN A 21 1.51 56.27 -16.81
CA ASN A 21 2.97 56.11 -16.85
C ASN A 21 3.63 56.03 -15.44
N ASP A 22 2.90 56.45 -14.41
CA ASP A 22 3.37 56.53 -13.03
C ASP A 22 2.72 55.47 -12.12
N TYR A 23 2.33 54.33 -12.70
CA TYR A 23 1.77 53.22 -11.93
C TYR A 23 2.74 52.74 -10.83
N ASP A 24 2.23 52.66 -9.60
CA ASP A 24 3.00 52.36 -8.39
C ASP A 24 3.16 50.84 -8.19
N ILE A 25 4.13 50.27 -8.90
CA ILE A 25 4.48 48.84 -8.82
C ILE A 25 5.01 48.47 -7.42
N GLU A 26 5.71 49.37 -6.73
CA GLU A 26 6.28 49.07 -5.41
C GLU A 26 5.18 48.84 -4.37
N THR A 27 4.16 49.70 -4.36
CA THR A 27 2.98 49.51 -3.50
C THR A 27 2.23 48.22 -3.87
N LEU A 28 2.10 47.90 -5.16
CA LEU A 28 1.45 46.65 -5.60
C LEU A 28 2.19 45.42 -5.04
N VAL A 29 3.51 45.37 -5.21
CA VAL A 29 4.35 44.27 -4.69
C VAL A 29 4.25 44.15 -3.17
N SER A 30 4.33 45.28 -2.47
CA SER A 30 4.16 45.30 -1.01
C SER A 30 2.81 44.72 -0.58
N LYS A 31 1.73 45.04 -1.31
CA LYS A 31 0.39 44.55 -1.01
C LYS A 31 0.19 43.08 -1.37
N ILE A 32 0.80 42.61 -2.46
CA ILE A 32 0.82 41.17 -2.80
C ILE A 32 1.53 40.38 -1.70
N HIS A 33 2.67 40.87 -1.22
CA HIS A 33 3.41 40.23 -0.12
C HIS A 33 2.65 40.24 1.20
N GLU A 34 1.98 41.35 1.54
CA GLU A 34 1.08 41.42 2.70
C GLU A 34 -0.04 40.38 2.59
N PHE A 35 -0.63 40.23 1.40
CA PHE A 35 -1.76 39.33 1.15
C PHE A 35 -1.35 37.85 1.10
N ASN A 36 -0.21 37.52 0.48
CA ASN A 36 0.23 36.13 0.25
C ASN A 36 1.18 35.58 1.33
N GLY A 37 1.49 36.38 2.36
CA GLY A 37 2.39 36.02 3.46
C GLY A 37 3.85 35.92 3.02
N ASN A 38 4.35 36.90 2.27
CA ASN A 38 5.73 36.96 1.75
C ASN A 38 6.14 35.73 0.90
N SER A 39 5.19 35.14 0.18
CA SER A 39 5.47 34.02 -0.72
C SER A 39 5.91 34.50 -2.09
N GLU A 40 6.67 33.67 -2.81
CA GLU A 40 6.90 33.87 -4.24
C GLU A 40 5.57 33.90 -4.99
N PHE A 41 5.50 34.77 -5.99
CA PHE A 41 4.33 34.95 -6.81
C PHE A 41 4.70 35.01 -8.29
N LEU A 42 3.69 34.92 -9.16
CA LEU A 42 3.77 35.18 -10.59
C LEU A 42 2.58 36.06 -10.96
N ILE A 43 2.86 37.23 -11.52
CA ILE A 43 1.81 38.19 -11.92
C ILE A 43 1.85 38.53 -13.41
N SER A 44 0.81 39.20 -13.89
CA SER A 44 0.77 39.82 -15.21
C SER A 44 -0.05 41.10 -15.16
N LEU A 45 0.40 42.14 -15.88
CA LEU A 45 -0.30 43.41 -16.01
C LEU A 45 -1.02 43.40 -17.36
N THR A 46 -2.34 43.26 -17.35
CA THR A 46 -3.13 42.94 -18.53
C THR A 46 -4.16 44.03 -18.79
N ASP A 47 -3.69 45.20 -19.20
CA ASP A 47 -4.58 46.29 -19.59
C ASP A 47 -5.39 45.93 -20.86
N HIS A 48 -6.51 46.61 -21.05
CA HIS A 48 -7.37 46.41 -22.20
C HIS A 48 -6.67 46.81 -23.51
N ASN A 49 -6.44 45.83 -24.40
CA ASN A 49 -5.92 45.99 -25.77
C ASN A 49 -4.57 46.73 -25.91
N MET A 50 -3.81 46.87 -24.82
CA MET A 50 -2.52 47.59 -24.80
C MET A 50 -1.60 47.05 -23.70
N VAL A 51 -0.29 47.31 -23.81
CA VAL A 51 0.73 46.99 -22.80
C VAL A 51 1.28 48.27 -22.20
N ASN A 52 1.14 48.47 -20.89
CA ASN A 52 1.76 49.62 -20.22
C ASN A 52 3.28 49.43 -20.09
N LYS A 53 4.01 49.99 -21.06
CA LYS A 53 5.47 49.89 -21.17
C LYS A 53 6.20 50.33 -19.90
N SER A 54 5.82 51.47 -19.34
CA SER A 54 6.48 52.03 -18.15
C SER A 54 6.36 51.10 -16.93
N ALA A 55 5.18 50.50 -16.73
CA ALA A 55 4.90 49.61 -15.61
C ALA A 55 5.68 48.29 -15.74
N TYR A 56 5.74 47.70 -16.94
CA TYR A 56 6.53 46.49 -17.19
C TYR A 56 8.02 46.70 -17.00
N LEU A 57 8.59 47.80 -17.52
CA LEU A 57 10.02 48.09 -17.35
C LEU A 57 10.37 48.33 -15.87
N LYS A 58 9.51 49.01 -15.10
CA LYS A 58 9.65 49.13 -13.64
C LYS A 58 9.59 47.76 -12.95
N ALA A 59 8.67 46.89 -13.35
CA ALA A 59 8.54 45.55 -12.77
C ALA A 59 9.77 44.66 -13.04
N VAL A 60 10.33 44.74 -14.26
CA VAL A 60 11.58 44.05 -14.63
C VAL A 60 12.76 44.57 -13.81
N ALA A 61 12.88 45.89 -13.62
CA ALA A 61 13.94 46.49 -12.81
C ALA A 61 13.90 46.06 -11.33
N LEU A 62 12.71 45.71 -10.83
CA LEU A 62 12.50 45.17 -9.48
C LEU A 62 12.68 43.65 -9.38
N ASN A 63 13.10 42.97 -10.47
CA ASN A 63 13.23 41.51 -10.55
C ASN A 63 11.95 40.76 -10.15
N ILE A 64 10.79 41.28 -10.52
CA ILE A 64 9.50 40.64 -10.26
C ILE A 64 9.31 39.46 -11.22
N ASN A 65 8.80 38.35 -10.71
CA ASN A 65 8.30 37.26 -11.55
C ASN A 65 7.03 37.71 -12.27
N ILE A 66 7.17 38.15 -13.50
CA ILE A 66 6.09 38.71 -14.32
C ILE A 66 6.06 38.06 -15.71
N ILE A 67 4.86 37.85 -16.25
CA ILE A 67 4.64 37.46 -17.64
C ILE A 67 4.03 38.65 -18.37
N LEU A 68 4.51 38.95 -19.58
CA LEU A 68 3.88 39.97 -20.42
C LEU A 68 2.54 39.45 -20.93
N GLY A 69 1.47 40.15 -20.60
CA GLY A 69 0.13 39.83 -21.07
C GLY A 69 -0.73 41.05 -21.37
N VAL A 70 -1.86 40.80 -22.03
CA VAL A 70 -2.84 41.82 -22.45
C VAL A 70 -4.23 41.23 -22.32
N GLU A 71 -5.21 42.03 -21.90
CA GLU A 71 -6.61 41.64 -21.97
C GLU A 71 -7.23 42.13 -23.30
N LEU A 72 -7.45 41.20 -24.22
CA LEU A 72 -7.96 41.47 -25.55
C LEU A 72 -9.49 41.42 -25.59
N HIS A 73 -10.09 42.31 -26.36
CA HIS A 73 -11.47 42.16 -26.80
C HIS A 73 -11.51 41.32 -28.09
N ILE A 74 -12.09 40.12 -28.03
CA ILE A 74 -12.17 39.21 -29.18
C ILE A 74 -13.64 38.96 -29.51
N ARG A 75 -13.95 38.85 -30.81
CA ARG A 75 -15.30 38.55 -31.28
C ARG A 75 -15.36 37.18 -31.94
N ASN A 76 -16.37 36.39 -31.56
CA ASN A 76 -16.65 35.10 -32.20
C ASN A 76 -17.65 35.23 -33.37
N TYR A 77 -18.72 36.01 -33.19
CA TYR A 77 -19.77 36.20 -34.22
C TYR A 77 -20.17 37.67 -34.33
N ASN A 78 -20.54 38.10 -35.54
CA ASN A 78 -20.95 39.48 -35.82
C ASN A 78 -22.20 39.92 -35.05
N THR A 79 -23.05 38.99 -34.65
CA THR A 79 -24.33 39.24 -33.97
C THR A 79 -24.22 39.22 -32.44
N CYS A 80 -23.06 38.85 -31.90
CA CYS A 80 -22.83 38.69 -30.47
C CYS A 80 -21.81 39.72 -29.95
N PRO A 81 -21.90 40.10 -28.66
CA PRO A 81 -20.88 40.96 -28.06
C PRO A 81 -19.51 40.27 -28.02
N ALA A 82 -18.45 41.06 -28.13
CA ALA A 82 -17.08 40.65 -27.88
C ALA A 82 -16.89 40.16 -26.44
N TYR A 83 -15.94 39.24 -26.27
CA TYR A 83 -15.52 38.71 -24.98
C TYR A 83 -14.08 39.12 -24.65
N HIS A 84 -13.75 39.06 -23.38
CA HIS A 84 -12.38 39.28 -22.90
C HIS A 84 -11.55 38.01 -22.93
N CYS A 85 -10.34 38.12 -23.48
CA CYS A 85 -9.38 37.04 -23.57
C CYS A 85 -7.99 37.53 -23.20
N HIS A 86 -7.36 36.87 -22.25
CA HIS A 86 -5.97 37.17 -21.95
C HIS A 86 -5.05 36.50 -22.94
N ILE A 87 -4.13 37.27 -23.50
CA ILE A 87 -2.95 36.73 -24.17
C ILE A 87 -1.75 36.89 -23.26
N TYR A 88 -0.93 35.84 -23.13
CA TYR A 88 0.34 35.87 -22.40
C TYR A 88 1.45 35.43 -23.33
N PHE A 89 2.57 36.13 -23.36
CA PHE A 89 3.67 35.88 -24.30
C PHE A 89 4.82 35.11 -23.64
N ASP A 90 5.33 34.10 -24.34
CA ASP A 90 6.52 33.34 -23.96
C ASP A 90 7.77 34.08 -24.45
N LEU A 91 8.41 34.80 -23.54
CA LEU A 91 9.55 35.65 -23.82
C LEU A 91 10.71 35.25 -22.91
N ASN A 92 11.92 35.17 -23.47
CA ASN A 92 13.13 34.97 -22.67
C ASN A 92 13.38 36.16 -21.74
N GLU A 93 13.18 37.37 -22.27
CA GLU A 93 13.32 38.63 -21.55
C GLU A 93 12.25 39.62 -22.04
N ILE A 94 11.80 40.50 -21.15
CA ILE A 94 10.87 41.60 -21.48
C ILE A 94 11.72 42.85 -21.74
N THR A 95 11.81 43.27 -22.99
CA THR A 95 12.58 44.45 -23.42
C THR A 95 11.68 45.55 -23.97
N GLU A 96 12.19 46.78 -24.01
CA GLU A 96 11.48 47.92 -24.61
C GLU A 96 11.10 47.64 -26.08
N GLU A 97 12.02 47.10 -26.87
CA GLU A 97 11.80 46.79 -28.29
C GLU A 97 10.65 45.78 -28.51
N ILE A 98 10.56 44.76 -27.64
CA ILE A 98 9.49 43.76 -27.71
C ILE A 98 8.14 44.37 -27.35
N ILE A 99 8.10 45.20 -26.29
CA ILE A 99 6.87 45.88 -25.88
C ILE A 99 6.40 46.82 -26.99
N ASP A 100 7.30 47.57 -27.61
CA ASP A 100 6.97 48.50 -28.70
C ASP A 100 6.45 47.75 -29.94
N ASP A 101 7.02 46.60 -30.34
CA ASP A 101 6.46 45.77 -31.43
C ASP A 101 5.07 45.21 -31.08
N ILE A 102 4.87 44.73 -29.85
CA ILE A 102 3.57 44.23 -29.40
C ILE A 102 2.52 45.35 -29.40
N ASN A 103 2.83 46.52 -28.84
CA ASN A 103 1.93 47.66 -28.84
C ASN A 103 1.63 48.15 -30.26
N GLY A 104 2.62 48.24 -31.15
CA GLY A 104 2.38 48.59 -32.55
C GLY A 104 1.42 47.63 -33.25
N ARG A 105 1.53 46.32 -33.00
CA ARG A 105 0.57 45.32 -33.50
C ARG A 105 -0.82 45.48 -32.89
N LEU A 106 -0.90 45.80 -31.59
CA LEU A 106 -2.17 46.07 -30.91
C LEU A 106 -2.83 47.36 -31.40
N ASP A 107 -2.07 48.38 -31.78
CA ASP A 107 -2.58 49.64 -32.35
C ASP A 107 -3.21 49.41 -33.73
N GLU A 108 -2.65 48.51 -34.53
CA GLU A 108 -3.26 48.10 -35.79
C GLU A 108 -4.56 47.29 -35.60
N LEU A 109 -4.60 46.41 -34.59
CA LEU A 109 -5.79 45.61 -34.28
C LEU A 109 -6.89 46.42 -33.59
N TYR A 110 -6.48 47.37 -32.74
CA TYR A 110 -7.35 48.22 -31.92
C TYR A 110 -6.88 49.67 -32.02
N PRO A 111 -7.24 50.40 -33.09
CA PRO A 111 -6.92 51.81 -33.23
C PRO A 111 -7.51 52.69 -32.12
N ASN A 112 -8.65 52.26 -31.56
CA ASN A 112 -9.21 52.78 -30.31
C ASN A 112 -9.17 51.65 -29.28
N LYS A 113 -8.52 51.87 -28.13
CA LYS A 113 -8.37 50.84 -27.10
C LYS A 113 -9.66 50.60 -26.33
N VAL A 114 -10.52 51.61 -26.25
CA VAL A 114 -11.87 51.52 -25.69
C VAL A 114 -12.84 51.15 -26.81
N VAL A 115 -13.14 49.86 -26.94
CA VAL A 115 -14.03 49.33 -27.99
C VAL A 115 -15.47 49.19 -27.51
N GLU A 116 -16.44 49.47 -28.40
CA GLU A 116 -17.84 49.12 -28.15
C GLU A 116 -18.05 47.61 -28.33
N LYS A 117 -18.72 46.95 -27.39
CA LYS A 117 -18.81 45.47 -27.38
C LYS A 117 -19.40 44.84 -28.64
N LYS A 118 -20.15 45.56 -29.46
CA LYS A 118 -20.77 45.05 -30.71
C LYS A 118 -20.10 45.62 -31.96
N ASP A 119 -18.97 46.31 -31.82
CA ASP A 119 -18.24 46.87 -32.93
C ASP A 119 -17.77 45.75 -33.88
N PRO A 120 -18.16 45.79 -35.17
CA PRO A 120 -17.80 44.77 -36.13
C PRO A 120 -16.32 44.78 -36.52
N THR A 121 -15.56 45.80 -36.15
CA THR A 121 -14.11 45.91 -36.40
C THR A 121 -13.28 45.16 -35.36
N ILE A 122 -13.89 44.72 -34.24
CA ILE A 122 -13.20 43.90 -33.24
C ILE A 122 -12.66 42.61 -33.88
N PRO A 123 -11.36 42.31 -33.71
CA PRO A 123 -10.71 41.17 -34.34
C PRO A 123 -11.28 39.84 -33.85
N THR A 124 -11.22 38.85 -34.75
CA THR A 124 -11.51 37.46 -34.41
C THR A 124 -10.28 36.80 -33.80
N ILE A 125 -10.46 35.62 -33.18
CA ILE A 125 -9.32 34.85 -32.64
C ILE A 125 -8.28 34.53 -33.73
N GLN A 126 -8.70 34.32 -34.98
CA GLN A 126 -7.79 34.04 -36.09
C GLN A 126 -6.96 35.28 -36.45
N ASP A 127 -7.55 36.47 -36.38
CA ASP A 127 -6.83 37.72 -36.63
C ASP A 127 -5.75 37.94 -35.57
N ILE A 128 -6.07 37.67 -34.29
CA ILE A 128 -5.10 37.70 -33.19
C ILE A 128 -3.96 36.71 -33.42
N ILE A 129 -4.29 35.45 -33.75
CA ILE A 129 -3.28 34.40 -33.98
C ILE A 129 -2.37 34.77 -35.15
N ASN A 130 -2.93 35.27 -36.25
CA ASN A 130 -2.16 35.67 -37.41
C ASN A 130 -1.28 36.90 -37.11
N LYS A 131 -1.77 37.86 -36.33
CA LYS A 131 -1.03 39.09 -36.01
C LYS A 131 0.17 38.83 -35.10
N PHE A 132 0.05 37.87 -34.18
CA PHE A 132 1.07 37.50 -33.21
C PHE A 132 1.77 36.17 -33.53
N ASP A 133 1.70 35.67 -34.76
CA ASP A 133 2.26 34.39 -35.19
C ASP A 133 3.77 34.23 -34.93
N LYS A 134 4.52 35.34 -34.97
CA LYS A 134 5.93 35.46 -34.62
C LYS A 134 6.22 35.07 -33.16
N TYR A 135 5.25 35.26 -32.27
CA TYR A 135 5.39 34.98 -30.85
C TYR A 135 4.77 33.64 -30.48
N ASN A 136 5.34 33.00 -29.46
CA ASN A 136 4.67 31.94 -28.75
C ASN A 136 3.83 32.55 -27.62
N PHE A 137 2.58 32.13 -27.46
CA PHE A 137 1.67 32.72 -26.48
C PHE A 137 0.62 31.70 -25.98
N MET A 138 -0.03 32.02 -24.86
CA MET A 138 -1.24 31.35 -24.36
C MET A 138 -2.45 32.26 -24.48
N LEU A 139 -3.62 31.67 -24.71
CA LEU A 139 -4.90 32.37 -24.67
C LEU A 139 -5.79 31.81 -23.55
N LEU A 140 -6.20 32.68 -22.63
CA LEU A 140 -7.09 32.36 -21.52
C LEU A 140 -8.32 33.28 -21.54
N PRO A 141 -9.44 32.82 -22.13
CA PRO A 141 -10.70 33.56 -22.08
C PRO A 141 -11.25 33.70 -20.65
N HIS A 142 -11.92 34.83 -20.41
CA HIS A 142 -12.67 35.06 -19.18
C HIS A 142 -13.89 34.12 -19.10
N GLY A 143 -13.86 33.20 -18.13
CA GLY A 143 -14.85 32.16 -17.89
C GLY A 143 -15.84 32.50 -16.77
N GLY A 144 -16.94 33.15 -17.12
CA GLY A 144 -18.12 33.30 -16.23
C GLY A 144 -18.02 34.33 -15.09
N GLN A 145 -19.16 34.95 -14.80
CA GLN A 145 -19.49 35.98 -13.77
C GLN A 145 -19.20 37.47 -14.05
N SER A 146 -18.32 37.84 -14.97
CA SER A 146 -18.09 39.25 -15.33
C SER A 146 -18.85 39.69 -16.59
N HIS A 147 -18.74 40.97 -16.96
CA HIS A 147 -19.17 41.44 -18.27
C HIS A 147 -18.28 40.83 -19.38
N ALA A 148 -18.81 40.65 -20.60
CA ALA A 148 -18.02 40.19 -21.76
C ALA A 148 -17.35 38.81 -21.59
N THR A 149 -18.07 37.84 -21.02
CA THR A 149 -17.57 36.44 -20.91
C THR A 149 -17.67 35.68 -22.23
N PHE A 150 -16.79 34.69 -22.43
CA PHE A 150 -16.79 33.84 -23.62
C PHE A 150 -18.19 33.25 -23.92
N ASN A 151 -18.89 32.77 -22.88
CA ASN A 151 -20.23 32.17 -22.99
C ASN A 151 -21.29 33.12 -23.57
N THR A 152 -21.12 34.44 -23.40
CA THR A 152 -22.05 35.46 -23.93
C THR A 152 -21.77 35.84 -25.38
N SER A 153 -20.63 35.42 -25.92
CA SER A 153 -20.22 35.69 -27.30
C SER A 153 -20.68 34.63 -28.30
N ILE A 154 -21.47 33.63 -27.86
CA ILE A 154 -22.03 32.55 -28.68
C ILE A 154 -23.57 32.66 -28.70
N PRO A 155 -24.24 32.49 -29.87
CA PRO A 155 -25.70 32.50 -29.94
C PRO A 155 -26.36 31.38 -29.10
N LYS A 156 -27.50 31.68 -28.46
CA LYS A 156 -28.23 30.71 -27.59
C LYS A 156 -28.79 29.50 -28.33
N GLU A 157 -29.00 29.62 -29.64
CA GLU A 157 -29.57 28.57 -30.50
C GLU A 157 -28.50 27.70 -31.17
N THR A 158 -27.21 28.02 -30.98
CA THR A 158 -26.11 27.20 -31.48
C THR A 158 -26.08 25.87 -30.72
N THR A 159 -26.39 24.78 -31.40
CA THR A 159 -26.13 23.43 -30.89
C THR A 159 -24.62 23.24 -30.79
N VAL A 160 -24.12 23.05 -29.57
CA VAL A 160 -22.70 22.82 -29.25
C VAL A 160 -22.23 21.41 -29.68
N ASP A 161 -22.82 20.89 -30.77
CA ASP A 161 -22.42 19.67 -31.48
C ASP A 161 -21.49 19.98 -32.66
N GLY A 162 -21.21 21.26 -32.92
CA GLY A 162 -20.27 21.70 -33.95
C GLY A 162 -18.84 21.28 -33.61
N THR A 163 -18.28 20.36 -34.40
CA THR A 163 -16.86 19.97 -34.41
C THR A 163 -15.91 21.17 -34.44
N LEU A 164 -16.38 22.32 -34.94
CA LEU A 164 -15.63 23.58 -35.05
C LEU A 164 -15.39 24.28 -33.72
N GLU A 165 -16.41 24.44 -32.86
CA GLU A 165 -16.27 25.13 -31.56
C GLU A 165 -15.37 24.30 -30.64
N ARG A 166 -15.63 22.98 -30.57
CA ARG A 166 -14.77 22.04 -29.85
C ARG A 166 -13.32 22.09 -30.36
N SER A 167 -13.12 22.28 -31.66
CA SER A 167 -11.79 22.46 -32.26
C SER A 167 -11.12 23.78 -31.84
N VAL A 168 -11.87 24.89 -31.76
CA VAL A 168 -11.32 26.17 -31.26
C VAL A 168 -10.88 26.05 -29.81
N TYR A 169 -11.74 25.51 -28.94
CA TYR A 169 -11.40 25.26 -27.53
C TYR A 169 -10.18 24.35 -27.36
N TYR A 170 -10.14 23.27 -28.13
CA TYR A 170 -9.12 22.24 -27.98
C TYR A 170 -7.75 22.67 -28.54
N ASN A 171 -7.74 23.49 -29.61
CA ASN A 171 -6.50 23.87 -30.29
C ASN A 171 -5.94 25.23 -29.88
N HIS A 172 -6.76 26.16 -29.35
CA HIS A 172 -6.33 27.55 -29.14
C HIS A 172 -6.36 28.03 -27.69
N PHE A 173 -7.02 27.34 -26.75
CA PHE A 173 -7.08 27.78 -25.35
C PHE A 173 -6.34 26.83 -24.40
N GLU A 174 -5.46 27.40 -23.58
CA GLU A 174 -4.69 26.69 -22.56
C GLU A 174 -5.42 26.61 -21.22
N GLY A 175 -6.24 27.61 -20.90
CA GLY A 175 -6.89 27.78 -19.60
C GLY A 175 -8.08 28.73 -19.65
N PHE A 176 -8.64 29.06 -18.49
CA PHE A 176 -9.63 30.12 -18.32
C PHE A 176 -9.26 31.00 -17.12
N THR A 177 -9.65 32.27 -17.16
CA THR A 177 -9.55 33.17 -16.00
C THR A 177 -10.93 33.44 -15.40
N ALA A 178 -10.99 33.62 -14.09
CA ALA A 178 -12.17 34.16 -13.40
C ALA A 178 -11.71 34.98 -12.18
N ARG A 179 -12.63 35.69 -11.53
CA ARG A 179 -12.31 36.46 -10.32
C ARG A 179 -12.45 35.67 -9.01
N GLY A 180 -13.25 34.61 -9.02
CA GLY A 180 -13.45 33.74 -7.86
C GLY A 180 -13.91 32.34 -8.27
N ASP A 181 -14.23 31.49 -7.30
CA ASP A 181 -14.74 30.13 -7.52
C ASP A 181 -16.28 30.07 -7.63
N ASN A 182 -16.98 31.20 -7.46
CA ASN A 182 -18.41 31.28 -7.67
C ASN A 182 -18.76 31.01 -9.16
N GLY A 183 -19.64 30.05 -9.42
CA GLY A 183 -20.01 29.63 -10.78
C GLY A 183 -19.00 28.72 -11.48
N LEU A 184 -17.90 28.35 -10.82
CA LEU A 184 -16.92 27.35 -11.29
C LEU A 184 -17.58 26.04 -11.68
N GLU A 185 -18.56 25.57 -10.88
CA GLU A 185 -19.32 24.36 -11.14
C GLU A 185 -20.07 24.41 -12.48
N ARG A 186 -20.68 25.56 -12.80
CA ARG A 186 -21.40 25.75 -14.07
C ARG A 186 -20.44 25.74 -15.28
N THR A 187 -19.27 26.34 -15.12
CA THR A 187 -18.20 26.34 -16.13
C THR A 187 -17.61 24.93 -16.30
N GLN A 188 -17.39 24.19 -15.20
CA GLN A 188 -16.96 22.79 -15.22
C GLN A 188 -18.01 21.84 -15.82
N GLU A 189 -19.29 22.01 -15.50
CA GLU A 189 -20.39 21.27 -16.11
C GLU A 189 -20.46 21.52 -17.62
N TYR A 190 -20.26 22.77 -18.04
CA TYR A 190 -20.20 23.13 -19.45
C TYR A 190 -18.99 22.48 -20.15
N PHE A 191 -17.81 22.48 -19.53
CA PHE A 191 -16.63 21.76 -20.05
C PHE A 191 -16.81 20.24 -20.06
N LYS A 192 -17.57 19.70 -19.11
CA LYS A 192 -17.92 18.28 -19.06
C LYS A 192 -18.85 17.91 -20.21
N LYS A 193 -19.83 18.77 -20.54
CA LYS A 193 -20.67 18.63 -21.75
C LYS A 193 -19.84 18.69 -23.03
N LEU A 194 -18.84 19.56 -23.09
CA LEU A 194 -17.89 19.67 -24.22
C LEU A 194 -16.85 18.54 -24.29
N GLY A 195 -16.73 17.71 -23.24
CA GLY A 195 -15.70 16.67 -23.13
C GLY A 195 -14.27 17.23 -23.10
N ILE A 196 -14.06 18.45 -22.58
CA ILE A 196 -12.75 19.11 -22.47
C ILE A 196 -12.31 19.36 -21.01
N ASN A 197 -13.16 19.02 -20.03
CA ASN A 197 -12.93 19.27 -18.60
C ASN A 197 -11.63 18.67 -18.04
N GLU A 198 -11.10 17.60 -18.66
CA GLU A 198 -9.83 16.99 -18.23
C GLU A 198 -8.60 17.78 -18.69
N PHE A 199 -8.77 18.74 -19.62
CA PHE A 199 -7.65 19.36 -20.32
C PHE A 199 -7.50 20.86 -20.07
N VAL A 200 -8.52 21.55 -19.58
CA VAL A 200 -8.48 23.01 -19.39
C VAL A 200 -8.87 23.35 -17.96
N ASN A 201 -7.93 23.95 -17.24
CA ASN A 201 -8.17 24.42 -15.88
C ASN A 201 -8.42 25.92 -15.84
N LEU A 202 -8.97 26.37 -14.73
CA LEU A 202 -9.29 27.76 -14.45
C LEU A 202 -8.29 28.30 -13.41
N ILE A 203 -7.94 29.57 -13.53
CA ILE A 203 -7.20 30.31 -12.50
C ILE A 203 -8.00 31.54 -12.07
N THR A 204 -7.86 31.92 -10.81
CA THR A 204 -8.48 33.12 -10.26
C THR A 204 -7.53 34.31 -10.33
N CYS A 205 -8.06 35.49 -10.60
CA CYS A 205 -7.29 36.72 -10.71
C CYS A 205 -8.02 37.88 -10.02
N SER A 206 -7.29 38.91 -9.57
CA SER A 206 -7.84 39.99 -8.75
C SER A 206 -8.69 41.00 -9.54
N ASP A 207 -8.35 41.23 -10.81
CA ASP A 207 -8.90 42.33 -11.61
C ASP A 207 -8.70 43.70 -10.91
N ASN A 208 -7.57 43.85 -10.21
CA ASN A 208 -7.23 45.07 -9.47
C ASN A 208 -6.80 46.20 -10.41
N TYR A 209 -7.26 47.42 -10.15
CA TYR A 209 -6.89 48.64 -10.89
C TYR A 209 -6.03 49.61 -10.05
N THR A 210 -5.97 49.41 -8.74
CA THR A 210 -5.39 50.38 -7.81
C THR A 210 -4.57 49.64 -6.75
N PRO A 211 -3.23 49.80 -6.75
CA PRO A 211 -2.33 49.08 -5.84
C PRO A 211 -2.76 49.12 -4.37
N ASN A 212 -3.15 50.30 -3.86
CA ASN A 212 -3.54 50.47 -2.46
C ASN A 212 -4.74 49.63 -2.01
N ASN A 213 -5.62 49.24 -2.94
CA ASN A 213 -6.84 48.48 -2.65
C ASN A 213 -6.71 46.99 -2.97
N TYR A 214 -5.51 46.53 -3.36
CA TYR A 214 -5.25 45.13 -3.67
C TYR A 214 -5.70 44.20 -2.51
N PRO A 215 -6.37 43.07 -2.79
CA PRO A 215 -6.64 42.47 -4.10
C PRO A 215 -8.01 42.85 -4.71
N ASN A 216 -8.63 43.95 -4.29
CA ASN A 216 -9.98 44.29 -4.75
C ASN A 216 -9.95 44.95 -6.14
N GLY A 217 -10.73 44.41 -7.07
CA GLY A 217 -11.08 45.04 -8.35
C GLY A 217 -12.35 45.90 -8.31
N LYS A 218 -12.89 46.25 -9.47
CA LYS A 218 -14.07 47.14 -9.60
C LYS A 218 -15.39 46.55 -9.08
N ASP A 219 -15.57 45.23 -9.15
CA ASP A 219 -16.76 44.55 -8.63
C ASP A 219 -16.61 44.17 -7.14
N LYS A 220 -17.71 43.78 -6.49
CA LYS A 220 -17.74 43.37 -5.06
C LYS A 220 -17.51 41.85 -4.86
N ASN A 221 -17.09 41.17 -5.92
CA ASN A 221 -16.50 39.83 -5.99
C ASN A 221 -15.53 39.45 -4.87
N PRO A 222 -15.77 38.53 -3.91
CA PRO A 222 -14.65 38.01 -3.11
C PRO A 222 -13.62 37.34 -4.02
N PHE A 223 -12.36 37.74 -3.88
CA PHE A 223 -11.23 37.15 -4.57
C PHE A 223 -10.63 36.02 -3.74
N LYS A 224 -10.60 34.82 -4.31
CA LYS A 224 -9.97 33.64 -3.72
C LYS A 224 -8.76 33.27 -4.57
N PRO A 225 -7.52 33.43 -4.09
CA PRO A 225 -6.34 33.28 -4.92
C PRO A 225 -6.07 31.82 -5.30
N THR A 226 -5.43 31.65 -6.45
CA THR A 226 -4.94 30.36 -6.92
C THR A 226 -3.45 30.23 -6.60
N TRP A 227 -3.06 29.07 -6.09
CA TRP A 227 -1.68 28.67 -5.86
C TRP A 227 -1.28 27.60 -6.85
N MET A 228 -0.10 27.76 -7.43
CA MET A 228 0.47 26.91 -8.44
C MET A 228 1.63 26.08 -7.89
N LEU A 229 1.64 24.78 -8.19
CA LEU A 229 2.73 23.86 -7.88
C LEU A 229 3.66 23.69 -9.09
N ALA A 230 4.31 24.77 -9.48
CA ALA A 230 5.30 24.84 -10.57
C ALA A 230 6.18 26.08 -10.39
N LYS A 231 7.26 26.19 -11.15
CA LYS A 231 8.10 27.41 -11.17
C LYS A 231 7.28 28.66 -11.60
N PRO A 232 7.60 29.87 -11.10
CA PRO A 232 6.91 31.12 -11.45
C PRO A 232 7.28 31.63 -12.85
N THR A 233 7.05 30.80 -13.88
CA THR A 233 7.40 31.07 -15.28
C THR A 233 6.22 30.81 -16.20
N PHE A 234 6.31 31.27 -17.46
CA PHE A 234 5.33 30.99 -18.50
C PHE A 234 5.04 29.48 -18.64
N ASN A 235 6.09 28.65 -18.69
CA ASN A 235 5.94 27.19 -18.81
C ASN A 235 5.39 26.56 -17.53
N GLY A 236 5.70 27.09 -16.35
CA GLY A 236 5.10 26.63 -15.10
C GLY A 236 3.58 26.87 -15.06
N LEU A 237 3.14 28.06 -15.46
CA LEU A 237 1.72 28.40 -15.61
C LEU A 237 1.04 27.50 -16.64
N ARG A 238 1.64 27.36 -17.82
CA ARG A 238 1.14 26.52 -18.91
C ARG A 238 0.96 25.05 -18.50
N LEU A 239 1.97 24.47 -17.84
CA LEU A 239 1.92 23.10 -17.32
C LEU A 239 0.79 22.95 -16.29
N SER A 240 0.66 23.91 -15.38
CA SER A 240 -0.36 23.87 -14.33
C SER A 240 -1.78 24.01 -14.87
N LEU A 241 -1.99 24.80 -15.93
CA LEU A 241 -3.26 24.87 -16.64
C LEU A 241 -3.65 23.56 -17.33
N SER A 242 -2.67 22.70 -17.64
CA SER A 242 -2.90 21.39 -18.24
C SER A 242 -3.13 20.26 -17.23
N GLU A 243 -2.77 20.44 -15.96
CA GLU A 243 -2.89 19.40 -14.92
C GLU A 243 -3.48 19.95 -13.61
N LYS A 244 -4.73 19.56 -13.33
CA LYS A 244 -5.52 20.05 -12.18
C LYS A 244 -4.81 19.87 -10.82
N SER A 245 -4.02 18.82 -10.67
CA SER A 245 -3.27 18.54 -9.42
C SER A 245 -2.24 19.62 -9.06
N ARG A 246 -1.92 20.53 -9.99
CA ARG A 246 -0.98 21.62 -9.75
C ARG A 246 -1.63 22.94 -9.32
N LEU A 247 -2.96 23.03 -9.28
CA LEU A 247 -3.68 24.26 -8.93
C LEU A 247 -4.49 24.07 -7.65
N ILE A 248 -4.37 25.01 -6.71
CA ILE A 248 -5.04 24.99 -5.41
C ILE A 248 -5.67 26.34 -5.13
N TYR A 249 -6.98 26.35 -4.88
CA TYR A 249 -7.72 27.56 -4.54
C TYR A 249 -7.79 27.71 -3.03
N SER A 250 -7.01 28.65 -2.46
CA SER A 250 -6.89 28.80 -1.01
C SER A 250 -6.48 30.23 -0.65
N GLU A 251 -7.14 30.85 0.34
CA GLU A 251 -6.76 32.18 0.84
C GLU A 251 -5.38 32.19 1.50
N THR A 252 -4.97 31.07 2.09
CA THR A 252 -3.67 30.93 2.75
C THR A 252 -2.74 30.03 1.94
N LYS A 253 -1.43 30.22 2.12
CA LYS A 253 -0.39 29.40 1.49
C LYS A 253 -0.61 27.91 1.81
N PRO A 254 -0.76 27.04 0.79
CA PRO A 254 -0.82 25.61 1.01
C PRO A 254 0.47 25.11 1.68
N VAL A 255 0.33 24.26 2.70
CA VAL A 255 1.48 23.66 3.38
C VAL A 255 1.54 22.18 3.03
N PHE A 256 2.71 21.76 2.52
CA PHE A 256 3.01 20.36 2.26
C PHE A 256 4.17 19.94 3.14
N TYR A 257 3.97 18.90 3.92
CA TYR A 257 5.03 18.22 4.64
C TYR A 257 5.23 16.85 4.00
N SER A 258 6.43 16.58 3.51
CA SER A 258 6.84 15.27 3.02
C SER A 258 8.31 15.11 3.28
N GLU A 259 8.67 14.08 4.03
CA GLU A 259 10.03 13.59 4.10
C GLU A 259 10.41 12.97 2.74
N ASN A 260 11.64 13.21 2.29
CA ASN A 260 12.14 12.71 1.02
C ASN A 260 13.67 12.64 0.97
N ILE A 261 14.20 11.76 0.11
CA ILE A 261 15.58 11.83 -0.34
C ILE A 261 15.71 13.12 -1.15
N GLN A 262 16.65 14.00 -0.78
CA GLN A 262 16.71 15.37 -1.30
C GLN A 262 17.65 15.54 -2.48
N SER A 263 18.83 14.92 -2.44
CA SER A 263 19.80 15.07 -3.52
C SER A 263 20.78 13.91 -3.54
N VAL A 264 21.36 13.71 -4.72
CA VAL A 264 22.40 12.71 -4.94
C VAL A 264 23.51 13.37 -5.75
N SER A 265 24.75 13.27 -5.26
CA SER A 265 25.90 13.85 -5.94
C SER A 265 27.08 12.89 -5.97
N HIS A 266 27.81 12.92 -7.08
CA HIS A 266 29.03 12.15 -7.30
C HIS A 266 29.83 12.72 -8.45
N LYS A 267 31.16 12.73 -8.36
CA LYS A 267 32.01 13.23 -9.45
C LYS A 267 33.29 12.43 -9.59
N LYS A 268 33.46 11.84 -10.77
CA LYS A 268 34.62 11.08 -11.24
C LYS A 268 34.88 11.34 -12.72
N ASN A 269 35.93 10.76 -13.25
CA ASN A 269 36.30 10.92 -14.66
C ASN A 269 35.26 10.33 -15.62
N ASN A 270 34.65 9.20 -15.24
CA ASN A 270 33.68 8.43 -16.02
C ASN A 270 32.22 8.63 -15.58
N ILE A 271 31.95 9.38 -14.50
CA ILE A 271 30.59 9.66 -14.03
C ILE A 271 30.48 11.03 -13.34
N GLU A 272 29.39 11.74 -13.62
CA GLU A 272 29.00 12.96 -12.94
C GLU A 272 27.50 12.90 -12.61
N ILE A 273 27.18 12.84 -11.32
CA ILE A 273 25.83 12.86 -10.77
C ILE A 273 25.68 14.16 -10.01
N ASP A 274 24.67 14.93 -10.38
CA ASP A 274 24.31 16.17 -9.73
C ASP A 274 22.80 16.35 -9.90
N ILE A 275 22.05 15.74 -8.97
CA ILE A 275 20.60 15.70 -9.02
C ILE A 275 19.99 16.14 -7.70
N GLU A 276 18.91 16.90 -7.82
CA GLU A 276 17.93 17.15 -6.78
C GLU A 276 16.75 16.22 -6.99
N LEU A 277 16.11 15.81 -5.90
CA LEU A 277 14.93 14.96 -5.86
C LEU A 277 13.84 15.69 -5.09
N THR A 278 12.61 15.60 -5.59
CA THR A 278 11.46 16.27 -4.97
C THR A 278 10.60 15.26 -4.20
N SER A 279 9.73 15.76 -3.32
CA SER A 279 8.57 14.97 -2.90
C SER A 279 7.66 14.64 -4.09
N GLY A 280 6.97 13.51 -4.02
CA GLY A 280 6.17 12.96 -5.11
C GLY A 280 6.97 12.20 -6.16
N LEU A 281 6.61 12.34 -7.44
CA LEU A 281 7.13 11.50 -8.52
C LEU A 281 8.40 12.09 -9.14
N ASN A 282 9.49 11.34 -9.01
CA ASN A 282 10.77 11.54 -9.68
C ASN A 282 10.91 10.45 -10.75
N VAL A 283 11.13 10.82 -12.00
CA VAL A 283 11.27 9.84 -13.09
C VAL A 283 12.67 9.87 -13.67
N ILE A 284 13.37 8.73 -13.61
CA ILE A 284 14.69 8.55 -14.20
C ILE A 284 14.51 8.07 -15.64
N ILE A 285 14.98 8.87 -16.60
CA ILE A 285 14.89 8.63 -18.04
C ILE A 285 16.28 8.63 -18.67
N GLY A 286 16.43 7.99 -19.83
CA GLY A 286 17.71 7.92 -20.54
C GLY A 286 17.73 6.80 -21.58
N GLY A 287 18.59 6.90 -22.58
CA GLY A 287 18.79 5.85 -23.59
C GLY A 287 19.35 4.55 -23.01
N SER A 288 19.56 3.53 -23.83
CA SER A 288 20.23 2.30 -23.43
C SER A 288 21.62 2.58 -22.86
N SER A 289 22.01 1.88 -21.80
CA SER A 289 23.33 2.01 -21.15
C SER A 289 23.70 3.43 -20.69
N SER A 290 22.71 4.23 -20.31
CA SER A 290 22.91 5.61 -19.82
C SER A 290 23.10 5.73 -18.30
N GLY A 291 22.99 4.64 -17.55
CA GLY A 291 23.16 4.63 -16.09
C GLY A 291 21.86 4.72 -15.26
N LYS A 292 20.70 4.44 -15.86
CA LYS A 292 19.39 4.48 -15.17
C LYS A 292 19.30 3.54 -13.95
N THR A 293 19.45 2.24 -14.18
CA THR A 293 19.46 1.21 -13.12
C THR A 293 20.62 1.41 -12.16
N LEU A 294 21.80 1.81 -12.67
CA LEU A 294 22.96 2.16 -11.85
C LEU A 294 22.59 3.21 -10.81
N LEU A 295 21.91 4.30 -11.20
CA LEU A 295 21.52 5.35 -10.27
C LEU A 295 20.57 4.84 -9.19
N ALA A 296 19.50 4.14 -9.59
CA ALA A 296 18.51 3.61 -8.65
C ALA A 296 19.14 2.62 -7.65
N ASP A 297 19.93 1.66 -8.14
CA ASP A 297 20.65 0.67 -7.32
C ASP A 297 21.67 1.35 -6.39
N SER A 298 22.41 2.35 -6.87
CA SER A 298 23.40 3.08 -6.07
C SER A 298 22.77 3.84 -4.90
N ILE A 299 21.61 4.47 -5.11
CA ILE A 299 20.86 5.15 -4.03
C ILE A 299 20.47 4.14 -2.95
N VAL A 300 19.89 3.01 -3.35
CA VAL A 300 19.41 1.97 -2.44
C VAL A 300 20.56 1.37 -1.63
N ARG A 301 21.65 0.99 -2.29
CA ARG A 301 22.84 0.39 -1.63
C ARG A 301 23.50 1.34 -0.65
N ASN A 302 23.63 2.62 -1.01
CA ASN A 302 24.21 3.62 -0.12
C ASN A 302 23.37 3.79 1.16
N LEU A 303 22.04 3.85 1.02
CA LEU A 303 21.13 3.99 2.16
C LEU A 303 21.05 2.72 3.02
N ASN A 304 21.14 1.53 2.41
CA ASN A 304 21.14 0.24 3.12
C ASN A 304 22.49 -0.15 3.71
N LYS A 305 23.57 0.60 3.43
CA LYS A 305 24.95 0.27 3.84
C LYS A 305 25.42 -1.12 3.37
N THR A 306 24.84 -1.63 2.29
CA THR A 306 25.17 -2.90 1.66
C THR A 306 26.06 -2.64 0.45
N LEU A 307 27.34 -2.33 0.73
CA LEU A 307 28.33 -1.95 -0.29
C LEU A 307 29.21 -3.12 -0.77
N ASP A 308 28.95 -4.34 -0.32
CA ASP A 308 29.65 -5.53 -0.80
C ASP A 308 29.08 -5.95 -2.17
N GLU A 309 29.97 -6.10 -3.16
CA GLU A 309 29.71 -6.60 -4.53
C GLU A 309 28.78 -5.73 -5.41
N SER A 310 29.06 -4.44 -5.57
CA SER A 310 28.46 -3.68 -6.69
C SER A 310 29.12 -4.04 -8.02
N ILE A 311 28.31 -4.41 -9.01
CA ILE A 311 28.75 -4.58 -10.41
C ILE A 311 29.19 -3.27 -11.07
N TYR A 312 28.95 -2.13 -10.42
CA TYR A 312 29.27 -0.78 -10.88
C TYR A 312 30.52 -0.20 -10.19
N SER A 313 31.42 -1.06 -9.70
CA SER A 313 32.65 -0.66 -8.99
C SER A 313 33.53 0.32 -9.76
N GLU A 314 33.54 0.25 -11.10
CA GLU A 314 34.28 1.18 -11.97
C GLU A 314 33.86 2.66 -11.81
N TYR A 315 32.65 2.91 -11.32
CA TYR A 315 32.11 4.25 -11.10
C TYR A 315 32.29 4.74 -9.65
N GLU A 316 32.89 3.93 -8.76
CA GLU A 316 33.04 4.24 -7.32
C GLU A 316 31.72 4.68 -6.66
N VAL A 317 30.63 3.95 -6.95
CA VAL A 317 29.28 4.23 -6.44
C VAL A 317 29.18 4.11 -4.92
N ASP A 318 30.14 3.44 -4.27
CA ASP A 318 30.29 3.38 -2.82
C ASP A 318 30.53 4.76 -2.17
N LYS A 319 31.03 5.73 -2.95
CA LYS A 319 31.36 7.09 -2.49
C LYS A 319 30.30 8.13 -2.87
N ILE A 320 29.15 7.69 -3.39
CA ILE A 320 28.05 8.59 -3.72
C ILE A 320 27.55 9.29 -2.46
N THR A 321 27.27 10.58 -2.56
CA THR A 321 26.70 11.36 -1.46
C THR A 321 25.20 11.45 -1.65
N VAL A 322 24.44 10.76 -0.80
CA VAL A 322 22.97 10.82 -0.76
C VAL A 322 22.53 11.65 0.45
N VAL A 323 21.83 12.75 0.19
CA VAL A 323 21.24 13.59 1.25
C VAL A 323 19.84 13.06 1.56
N ASN A 324 19.71 12.38 2.71
CA ASN A 324 18.46 11.84 3.21
C ASN A 324 18.24 12.27 4.67
N PRO A 325 17.67 13.47 4.92
CA PRO A 325 17.47 13.98 6.29
C PRO A 325 16.55 13.11 7.13
N SER A 326 15.58 12.46 6.47
CA SER A 326 14.59 11.60 7.12
C SER A 326 15.19 10.31 7.70
N GLY A 327 16.34 9.87 7.18
CA GLY A 327 16.93 8.56 7.47
C GLY A 327 16.08 7.36 6.99
N MET A 328 14.98 7.59 6.28
CA MET A 328 14.09 6.54 5.81
C MET A 328 14.76 5.71 4.73
N ILE A 329 14.60 4.39 4.83
CA ILE A 329 15.09 3.45 3.83
C ILE A 329 13.99 3.24 2.79
N PRO A 330 14.26 3.43 1.49
CA PRO A 330 13.29 3.22 0.45
C PRO A 330 12.98 1.72 0.25
N HIS A 331 11.74 1.43 -0.13
CA HIS A 331 11.41 0.12 -0.71
C HIS A 331 11.89 0.08 -2.15
N PHE A 332 12.66 -0.95 -2.51
CA PHE A 332 13.21 -1.09 -3.86
C PHE A 332 12.60 -2.29 -4.58
N LEU A 333 12.05 -2.05 -5.76
CA LEU A 333 11.57 -3.06 -6.69
C LEU A 333 12.50 -3.02 -7.92
N SER A 334 13.46 -3.94 -7.98
CA SER A 334 14.38 -4.04 -9.12
C SER A 334 13.63 -4.50 -10.38
N GLN A 335 14.29 -4.34 -11.54
CA GLN A 335 13.78 -4.87 -12.80
C GLN A 335 13.47 -6.38 -12.67
N ASN A 336 12.34 -6.80 -13.22
CA ASN A 336 11.80 -8.17 -13.13
C ASN A 336 11.49 -8.70 -11.71
N TYR A 337 11.72 -7.96 -10.63
CA TYR A 337 11.53 -8.43 -9.25
C TYR A 337 10.14 -9.04 -9.03
N ILE A 338 9.08 -8.31 -9.39
CA ILE A 338 7.70 -8.77 -9.20
C ILE A 338 7.44 -10.02 -10.04
N SER A 339 7.91 -10.03 -11.29
CA SER A 339 7.70 -11.17 -12.19
C SER A 339 8.48 -12.41 -11.73
N GLU A 340 9.67 -12.27 -11.16
CA GLU A 340 10.42 -13.37 -10.55
C GLU A 340 9.70 -13.95 -9.34
N VAL A 341 9.18 -13.09 -8.45
CA VAL A 341 8.40 -13.52 -7.28
C VAL A 341 7.14 -14.27 -7.70
N VAL A 342 6.49 -13.82 -8.78
CA VAL A 342 5.24 -14.39 -9.27
C VAL A 342 5.44 -15.65 -10.13
N ASN A 343 6.52 -15.75 -10.90
CA ASN A 343 6.73 -16.85 -11.86
C ASN A 343 7.49 -18.05 -11.27
N ASN A 344 8.31 -17.85 -10.23
CA ASN A 344 9.13 -18.92 -9.66
C ASN A 344 8.43 -19.62 -8.48
N VAL A 345 7.58 -20.61 -8.76
CA VAL A 345 7.19 -21.74 -7.88
C VAL A 345 6.44 -21.40 -6.56
N SER A 346 5.17 -21.85 -6.53
CA SER A 346 4.21 -22.04 -5.41
C SER A 346 3.60 -20.82 -4.70
N GLU A 347 2.34 -20.98 -4.25
CA GLU A 347 1.46 -20.03 -3.51
C GLU A 347 2.15 -19.32 -2.31
N ASP A 348 3.25 -19.90 -1.82
CA ASP A 348 3.94 -19.51 -0.59
C ASP A 348 4.93 -18.32 -0.76
N LYS A 349 5.13 -17.74 -1.96
CA LYS A 349 6.19 -16.72 -2.18
C LYS A 349 5.74 -15.26 -2.21
N ILE A 350 4.44 -14.97 -2.19
CA ILE A 350 3.94 -13.58 -2.12
C ILE A 350 4.44 -12.87 -0.85
N GLU A 351 4.70 -13.62 0.23
CA GLU A 351 5.26 -13.10 1.47
C GLU A 351 6.69 -12.56 1.37
N ASN A 352 7.43 -12.90 0.30
CA ASN A 352 8.78 -12.40 0.08
C ASN A 352 8.80 -10.93 -0.35
N ILE A 353 7.65 -10.35 -0.72
CA ILE A 353 7.54 -8.93 -0.98
C ILE A 353 7.22 -8.23 0.34
N ASP A 354 8.23 -7.55 0.91
CA ASP A 354 8.15 -6.90 2.22
C ASP A 354 6.93 -5.99 2.39
N ILE A 355 6.59 -5.20 1.37
CA ILE A 355 5.41 -4.33 1.40
C ILE A 355 4.13 -5.16 1.46
N ILE A 356 4.02 -6.22 0.66
CA ILE A 356 2.81 -7.02 0.54
C ILE A 356 2.50 -7.73 1.86
N LYS A 357 3.52 -8.27 2.52
CA LYS A 357 3.38 -8.88 3.86
C LYS A 357 2.75 -7.92 4.88
N ARG A 358 3.02 -6.62 4.77
CA ARG A 358 2.45 -5.59 5.65
C ARG A 358 1.06 -5.12 5.24
N VAL A 359 0.67 -5.39 3.99
CA VAL A 359 -0.67 -5.06 3.49
C VAL A 359 -1.65 -6.10 4.02
N PHE A 360 -1.35 -7.39 3.88
CA PHE A 360 -2.24 -8.47 4.32
C PHE A 360 -2.60 -8.36 5.82
N PRO A 361 -3.81 -8.76 6.21
CA PRO A 361 -4.27 -8.67 7.58
C PRO A 361 -3.39 -9.54 8.50
N GLY A 362 -3.14 -9.04 9.71
CA GLY A 362 -2.39 -9.76 10.72
C GLY A 362 -3.16 -10.99 11.20
N ASP A 363 -2.44 -12.10 11.31
CA ASP A 363 -2.99 -13.43 11.63
C ASP A 363 -2.50 -13.90 13.01
N ASP A 364 -2.05 -12.99 13.87
CA ASP A 364 -1.41 -13.35 15.13
C ASP A 364 -2.41 -14.03 16.10
N ASP A 365 -3.65 -13.52 16.18
CA ASP A 365 -4.71 -14.11 17.02
C ASP A 365 -5.19 -15.47 16.51
N ILE A 366 -5.33 -15.62 15.19
CA ILE A 366 -5.65 -16.89 14.53
C ILE A 366 -4.50 -17.88 14.72
N LYS A 367 -3.25 -17.46 14.56
CA LYS A 367 -2.07 -18.30 14.81
C LYS A 367 -1.99 -18.77 16.27
N ILE A 368 -2.30 -17.90 17.23
CA ILE A 368 -2.42 -18.27 18.64
C ILE A 368 -3.53 -19.32 18.83
N SER A 369 -4.69 -19.11 18.19
CA SER A 369 -5.84 -20.03 18.26
C SER A 369 -5.54 -21.40 17.66
N ILE A 370 -4.90 -21.46 16.49
CA ILE A 370 -4.45 -22.71 15.85
C ILE A 370 -3.44 -23.43 16.73
N ASN A 371 -2.43 -22.73 17.25
CA ASN A 371 -1.41 -23.33 18.12
C ASN A 371 -2.02 -23.89 19.41
N ASN A 372 -2.98 -23.17 20.01
CA ASN A 372 -3.71 -23.66 21.18
C ASN A 372 -4.54 -24.90 20.85
N GLY A 373 -5.27 -24.88 19.72
CA GLY A 373 -6.02 -26.03 19.23
C GLY A 373 -5.14 -27.25 18.96
N LEU A 374 -4.01 -27.08 18.28
CA LEU A 374 -3.02 -28.13 18.02
C LEU A 374 -2.41 -28.69 19.31
N ARG A 375 -2.16 -27.83 20.30
CA ARG A 375 -1.63 -28.26 21.61
C ARG A 375 -2.63 -29.13 22.36
N GLU A 376 -3.90 -28.73 22.37
CA GLU A 376 -4.97 -29.53 22.98
C GLU A 376 -5.19 -30.84 22.22
N PHE A 377 -5.20 -30.78 20.89
CA PHE A 377 -5.31 -31.95 20.02
C PHE A 377 -4.17 -32.94 20.27
N LYS A 378 -2.92 -32.47 20.37
CA LYS A 378 -1.77 -33.32 20.70
C LYS A 378 -1.97 -34.10 21.99
N LYS A 379 -2.46 -33.42 23.04
CA LYS A 379 -2.75 -34.05 24.33
C LYS A 379 -3.84 -35.12 24.21
N ASN A 380 -4.91 -34.84 23.44
CA ASN A 380 -5.99 -35.80 23.22
C ASN A 380 -5.54 -37.00 22.39
N ILE A 381 -4.70 -36.80 21.37
CA ILE A 381 -4.13 -37.91 20.58
C ILE A 381 -3.21 -38.78 21.42
N GLN A 382 -2.33 -38.17 22.22
CA GLN A 382 -1.48 -38.89 23.19
C GLN A 382 -2.31 -39.78 24.12
N GLU A 383 -3.38 -39.23 24.69
CA GLU A 383 -4.24 -39.99 25.60
C GLU A 383 -5.02 -41.08 24.88
N LEU A 384 -5.52 -40.81 23.67
CA LEU A 384 -6.24 -41.79 22.86
C LEU A 384 -5.34 -43.00 22.53
N ILE A 385 -4.14 -42.76 22.01
CA ILE A 385 -3.19 -43.81 21.62
C ILE A 385 -2.68 -44.57 22.85
N ARG A 386 -2.42 -43.88 23.97
CA ARG A 386 -2.09 -44.52 25.24
C ARG A 386 -3.19 -45.48 25.71
N CYS A 387 -4.46 -45.08 25.61
CA CYS A 387 -5.58 -45.96 25.96
C CYS A 387 -5.63 -47.19 25.03
N VAL A 388 -5.44 -47.01 23.73
CA VAL A 388 -5.42 -48.11 22.75
C VAL A 388 -4.31 -49.11 23.07
N LYS A 389 -3.10 -48.63 23.39
CA LYS A 389 -1.97 -49.48 23.79
C LYS A 389 -2.29 -50.31 25.04
N ILE A 390 -2.83 -49.68 26.09
CA ILE A 390 -3.25 -50.39 27.31
C ILE A 390 -4.32 -51.45 26.99
N LEU A 391 -5.30 -51.11 26.14
CA LEU A 391 -6.36 -52.04 25.76
C LEU A 391 -5.82 -53.26 25.02
N GLU A 392 -4.86 -53.09 24.09
CA GLU A 392 -4.23 -54.20 23.39
C GLU A 392 -3.39 -55.08 24.36
N GLU A 393 -2.57 -54.47 25.22
CA GLU A 393 -1.76 -55.17 26.23
C GLU A 393 -2.61 -55.95 27.24
N GLU A 394 -3.69 -55.35 27.73
CA GLU A 394 -4.59 -56.02 28.68
C GLU A 394 -5.46 -57.07 27.99
N SER A 395 -5.89 -56.88 26.73
CA SER A 395 -6.53 -57.95 25.94
C SER A 395 -5.62 -59.18 25.80
N GLN A 396 -4.33 -58.97 25.50
CA GLN A 396 -3.35 -60.06 25.44
C GLN A 396 -3.17 -60.72 26.81
N THR A 397 -3.10 -59.92 27.87
CA THR A 397 -2.99 -60.43 29.25
C THR A 397 -4.19 -61.29 29.65
N LEU A 398 -5.41 -60.83 29.38
CA LEU A 398 -6.65 -61.57 29.65
C LEU A 398 -6.68 -62.91 28.91
N ASN A 399 -6.17 -62.97 27.68
CA ASN A 399 -6.07 -64.21 26.91
C ASN A 399 -5.10 -65.24 27.52
N THR A 400 -4.15 -64.81 28.36
CA THR A 400 -3.24 -65.74 29.08
C THR A 400 -3.85 -66.31 30.36
N ILE A 401 -4.97 -65.77 30.83
CA ILE A 401 -5.60 -66.17 32.09
C ILE A 401 -6.57 -67.34 31.82
N PRO A 402 -6.54 -68.42 32.63
CA PRO A 402 -7.51 -69.50 32.50
C PRO A 402 -8.95 -69.00 32.63
N ILE A 403 -9.89 -69.63 31.92
CA ILE A 403 -11.32 -69.32 32.01
C ILE A 403 -11.82 -69.36 33.47
N ILE A 404 -12.80 -68.49 33.79
CA ILE A 404 -13.29 -68.27 35.16
C ILE A 404 -13.64 -69.57 35.90
N SER A 405 -14.24 -70.55 35.21
CA SER A 405 -14.62 -71.83 35.80
C SER A 405 -13.45 -72.65 36.36
N ARG A 406 -12.22 -72.41 35.87
CA ARG A 406 -10.98 -73.04 36.38
C ARG A 406 -10.35 -72.29 37.54
N LEU A 407 -10.84 -71.09 37.86
CA LEU A 407 -10.31 -70.21 38.91
C LEU A 407 -11.10 -70.32 40.23
N ILE A 408 -12.25 -70.99 40.24
CA ILE A 408 -13.12 -71.15 41.43
C ILE A 408 -12.50 -72.16 42.40
N THR A 409 -12.40 -71.79 43.68
CA THR A 409 -11.91 -72.63 44.78
C THR A 409 -13.06 -73.05 45.70
N GLY A 410 -13.03 -74.28 46.24
CA GLY A 410 -14.10 -74.86 47.07
C GLY A 410 -13.86 -74.83 48.59
N SER A 411 -12.69 -74.35 49.02
CA SER A 411 -12.24 -74.33 50.43
C SER A 411 -12.20 -72.89 50.97
N ASN A 412 -12.40 -72.73 52.28
CA ASN A 412 -12.16 -71.45 52.96
C ASN A 412 -10.65 -71.21 53.05
N LEU A 413 -10.12 -70.38 52.16
CA LEU A 413 -8.71 -70.00 52.13
C LEU A 413 -8.41 -68.92 53.16
N GLU A 414 -7.22 -68.98 53.75
CA GLU A 414 -6.67 -67.86 54.54
C GLU A 414 -6.57 -66.62 53.65
N THR A 415 -7.17 -65.52 54.11
CA THR A 415 -7.17 -64.24 53.40
C THR A 415 -5.98 -63.40 53.82
N ASN A 416 -5.43 -62.63 52.88
CA ASN A 416 -4.43 -61.65 53.22
C ASN A 416 -5.11 -60.51 53.97
N ILE A 417 -4.72 -60.29 55.22
CA ILE A 417 -5.32 -59.28 56.09
C ILE A 417 -5.18 -57.87 55.53
N TYR A 418 -4.19 -57.62 54.66
CA TYR A 418 -3.97 -56.33 54.01
C TYR A 418 -4.92 -56.09 52.82
N ASP A 419 -5.57 -57.12 52.26
CA ASP A 419 -6.53 -56.97 51.14
C ASP A 419 -7.65 -55.99 51.50
N ASN A 420 -8.13 -56.01 52.75
CA ASN A 420 -9.21 -55.14 53.25
C ASN A 420 -8.75 -53.74 53.64
N LEU A 421 -7.44 -53.50 53.70
CA LEU A 421 -6.85 -52.20 54.04
C LEU A 421 -6.47 -51.40 52.78
N GLN A 422 -6.54 -52.02 51.61
CA GLN A 422 -6.24 -51.34 50.36
C GLN A 422 -7.37 -50.34 50.02
N PRO A 423 -7.04 -49.07 49.78
CA PRO A 423 -8.02 -48.12 49.28
C PRO A 423 -8.58 -48.60 47.95
N SER A 424 -9.84 -48.27 47.68
CA SER A 424 -10.41 -48.55 46.38
C SER A 424 -9.66 -47.75 45.32
N GLU A 425 -9.60 -48.33 44.12
CA GLU A 425 -8.88 -47.72 43.01
C GLU A 425 -9.53 -46.38 42.55
N ILE A 426 -10.79 -46.11 42.93
CA ILE A 426 -11.49 -44.82 42.75
C ILE A 426 -11.00 -43.79 43.76
N GLU A 427 -10.75 -44.21 45.00
CA GLU A 427 -10.19 -43.33 46.05
C GLU A 427 -8.74 -42.96 45.70
N ASN A 428 -7.97 -43.91 45.18
CA ASN A 428 -6.60 -43.65 44.70
C ASN A 428 -6.57 -42.58 43.59
N GLU A 429 -7.48 -42.63 42.62
CA GLU A 429 -7.56 -41.63 41.55
C GLU A 429 -7.87 -40.22 42.08
N LYS A 430 -8.80 -40.11 43.05
CA LYS A 430 -9.17 -38.81 43.65
C LYS A 430 -8.02 -38.16 44.42
N LEU A 431 -7.07 -38.96 44.88
CA LEU A 431 -5.93 -38.51 45.69
C LEU A 431 -4.64 -38.38 44.88
N LEU A 432 -4.68 -38.66 43.58
CA LEU A 432 -3.52 -38.64 42.70
C LEU A 432 -3.26 -37.22 42.18
N PHE A 433 -2.15 -36.62 42.60
CA PHE A 433 -1.73 -35.31 42.14
C PHE A 433 -0.21 -35.29 41.96
N SER A 434 0.24 -35.19 40.70
CA SER A 434 1.66 -35.27 40.36
C SER A 434 2.36 -33.92 40.51
N LYS A 435 3.68 -33.95 40.74
CA LYS A 435 4.50 -32.74 40.78
C LYS A 435 4.44 -31.96 39.46
N GLY A 436 4.44 -32.67 38.32
CA GLY A 436 4.31 -32.02 37.02
C GLY A 436 2.97 -31.31 36.82
N ALA A 437 1.85 -31.86 37.31
CA ALA A 437 0.56 -31.18 37.27
C ALA A 437 0.57 -29.92 38.15
N TYR A 438 1.12 -30.02 39.35
CA TYR A 438 1.31 -28.87 40.24
C TYR A 438 2.12 -27.75 39.56
N ASP A 439 3.29 -28.07 39.00
CA ASP A 439 4.16 -27.06 38.38
C ASP A 439 3.46 -26.34 37.20
N ASN A 440 2.70 -27.08 36.39
CA ASN A 440 1.89 -26.49 35.30
C ASN A 440 0.80 -25.53 35.82
N TYR A 441 0.09 -25.89 36.89
CA TYR A 441 -0.92 -25.00 37.48
C TYR A 441 -0.29 -23.75 38.10
N ILE A 442 0.84 -23.89 38.81
CA ILE A 442 1.58 -22.76 39.37
C ILE A 442 2.01 -21.79 38.26
N GLN A 443 2.60 -22.30 37.18
CA GLN A 443 3.01 -21.47 36.04
C GLN A 443 1.81 -20.75 35.39
N SER A 444 0.66 -21.41 35.29
CA SER A 444 -0.55 -20.81 34.72
C SER A 444 -1.08 -19.68 35.60
N LEU A 445 -1.05 -19.87 36.92
CA LEU A 445 -1.42 -18.85 37.91
C LEU A 445 -0.42 -17.67 37.91
N ASP A 446 0.87 -17.92 37.75
CA ASP A 446 1.91 -16.88 37.61
C ASP A 446 1.67 -16.01 36.37
N ASN A 447 1.38 -16.63 35.23
CA ASN A 447 1.09 -15.91 33.99
C ASN A 447 -0.16 -15.04 34.12
N LEU A 448 -1.21 -15.56 34.78
CA LEU A 448 -2.46 -14.85 35.01
C LEU A 448 -2.28 -13.65 35.95
N GLU A 449 -1.51 -13.82 37.03
CA GLU A 449 -1.14 -12.72 37.94
C GLU A 449 -0.38 -11.61 37.20
N ASN A 450 0.60 -11.99 36.38
CA ASN A 450 1.40 -11.02 35.63
C ASN A 450 0.56 -10.23 34.60
N PHE A 451 -0.36 -10.90 33.90
CA PHE A 451 -1.27 -10.23 32.97
C PHE A 451 -2.21 -9.26 33.70
N LEU A 452 -2.91 -9.72 34.74
CA LEU A 452 -3.92 -8.91 35.43
C LEU A 452 -3.31 -7.74 36.22
N SER A 453 -2.11 -7.90 36.77
CA SER A 453 -1.41 -6.83 37.50
C SER A 453 -0.90 -5.69 36.62
N GLN A 454 -0.66 -5.96 35.32
CA GLN A 454 -0.15 -4.98 34.37
C GLN A 454 -1.24 -4.34 33.51
N TYR A 455 -2.46 -4.86 33.53
CA TYR A 455 -3.51 -4.40 32.62
C TYR A 455 -4.06 -3.02 33.04
N PRO A 456 -3.92 -1.97 32.22
CA PRO A 456 -4.50 -0.66 32.52
C PRO A 456 -6.02 -0.82 32.53
N PHE A 457 -6.69 -0.32 33.57
CA PHE A 457 -8.16 -0.36 33.79
C PHE A 457 -8.75 -1.57 34.53
N ILE A 458 -7.94 -2.48 35.08
CA ILE A 458 -8.43 -3.52 36.01
C ILE A 458 -7.83 -3.28 37.40
N ILE A 459 -8.66 -3.42 38.44
CA ILE A 459 -8.20 -3.50 39.83
C ILE A 459 -8.15 -4.98 40.20
N HIS A 460 -6.96 -5.57 40.13
CA HIS A 460 -6.73 -6.99 40.40
C HIS A 460 -6.42 -7.23 41.89
N ASP A 461 -6.98 -8.30 42.47
CA ASP A 461 -6.65 -8.77 43.83
C ASP A 461 -5.66 -9.94 43.78
N SER A 462 -4.38 -9.63 44.01
CA SER A 462 -3.28 -10.61 44.06
C SER A 462 -3.44 -11.69 45.14
N ASN A 463 -4.29 -11.47 46.17
CA ASN A 463 -4.50 -12.46 47.22
C ASN A 463 -5.22 -13.72 46.73
N LEU A 464 -6.03 -13.61 45.67
CA LEU A 464 -6.75 -14.73 45.08
C LEU A 464 -5.81 -15.76 44.44
N VAL A 465 -4.78 -15.29 43.73
CA VAL A 465 -3.78 -16.19 43.14
C VAL A 465 -2.93 -16.83 44.24
N LEU A 466 -2.56 -16.06 45.27
CA LEU A 466 -1.80 -16.57 46.42
C LEU A 466 -2.56 -17.65 47.22
N SER A 467 -3.87 -17.50 47.42
CA SER A 467 -4.68 -18.51 48.11
C SER A 467 -4.75 -19.82 47.32
N LEU A 468 -5.00 -19.74 46.02
CA LEU A 468 -5.04 -20.92 45.13
C LEU A 468 -3.71 -21.67 45.11
N LYS A 469 -2.57 -20.97 45.09
CA LYS A 469 -1.24 -21.61 45.16
C LYS A 469 -1.05 -22.40 46.46
N LYS A 470 -1.50 -21.86 47.60
CA LYS A 470 -1.44 -22.55 48.91
C LYS A 470 -2.32 -23.79 48.96
N GLU A 471 -3.51 -23.72 48.35
CA GLU A 471 -4.39 -24.89 48.22
C GLU A 471 -3.75 -25.99 47.38
N LEU A 472 -3.18 -25.65 46.22
CA LEU A 472 -2.46 -26.60 45.36
C LEU A 472 -1.26 -27.25 46.06
N GLU A 473 -0.52 -26.48 46.86
CA GLU A 473 0.59 -27.01 47.66
C GLU A 473 0.09 -28.02 48.71
N SER A 474 -1.01 -27.70 49.38
CA SER A 474 -1.65 -28.60 50.34
C SER A 474 -2.10 -29.91 49.70
N VAL A 475 -2.71 -29.85 48.51
CA VAL A 475 -3.11 -31.02 47.73
C VAL A 475 -1.89 -31.89 47.38
N LEU A 476 -0.78 -31.29 46.93
CA LEU A 476 0.46 -32.02 46.61
C LEU A 476 1.05 -32.72 47.84
N GLN A 477 1.03 -32.06 49.00
CA GLN A 477 1.51 -32.67 50.24
C GLN A 477 0.64 -33.86 50.67
N ILE A 478 -0.69 -33.74 50.56
CA ILE A 478 -1.63 -34.82 50.89
C ILE A 478 -1.42 -36.01 49.95
N SER A 479 -1.34 -35.77 48.64
CA SER A 479 -1.10 -36.82 47.64
C SER A 479 0.20 -37.59 47.88
N ASN A 480 1.28 -36.89 48.22
CA ASN A 480 2.56 -37.53 48.54
C ASN A 480 2.51 -38.37 49.83
N LYS A 481 1.75 -37.93 50.85
CA LYS A 481 1.56 -38.69 52.09
C LYS A 481 0.76 -39.97 51.82
N GLU A 482 -0.35 -39.87 51.08
CA GLU A 482 -1.16 -41.02 50.65
C GLU A 482 -0.31 -42.04 49.91
N LYS A 483 0.46 -41.59 48.90
CA LYS A 483 1.33 -42.48 48.11
C LYS A 483 2.32 -43.26 48.97
N ARG A 484 2.90 -42.63 50.01
CA ARG A 484 3.80 -43.31 50.95
C ARG A 484 3.08 -44.39 51.76
N VAL A 485 1.87 -44.11 52.24
CA VAL A 485 1.06 -45.07 52.99
C VAL A 485 0.67 -46.23 52.10
N ARG A 486 0.21 -45.96 50.87
CA ARG A 486 -0.17 -46.99 49.91
C ARG A 486 1.00 -47.90 49.56
N ASN A 487 2.16 -47.35 49.23
CA ASN A 487 3.35 -48.15 48.93
C ASN A 487 3.74 -49.07 50.10
N LEU A 488 3.59 -48.59 51.35
CA LEU A 488 3.86 -49.41 52.53
C LEU A 488 2.85 -50.56 52.66
N LEU A 489 1.57 -50.31 52.40
CA LEU A 489 0.51 -51.33 52.41
C LEU A 489 0.73 -52.37 51.30
N GLU A 490 1.04 -51.93 50.08
CA GLU A 490 1.38 -52.80 48.95
C GLU A 490 2.57 -53.71 49.26
N GLN A 491 3.64 -53.16 49.84
CA GLN A 491 4.80 -53.95 50.25
C GLN A 491 4.43 -55.02 51.30
N LYS A 492 3.65 -54.66 52.31
CA LYS A 492 3.21 -55.60 53.36
C LYS A 492 2.25 -56.66 52.84
N GLN A 493 1.40 -56.30 51.90
CA GLN A 493 0.53 -57.23 51.21
C GLN A 493 1.35 -58.25 50.41
N GLU A 494 2.39 -57.81 49.71
CA GLU A 494 3.25 -58.68 48.91
C GLU A 494 4.10 -59.62 49.79
N ASP A 495 4.68 -59.12 50.88
CA ASP A 495 5.38 -59.93 51.89
C ASP A 495 4.47 -61.08 52.39
N TYR A 496 3.24 -60.76 52.80
CA TYR A 496 2.27 -61.74 53.32
C TYR A 496 1.78 -62.72 52.24
N ASN A 497 1.64 -62.27 50.99
CA ASN A 497 1.30 -63.14 49.87
C ASN A 497 2.40 -64.18 49.58
N GLN A 498 3.67 -63.83 49.81
CA GLN A 498 4.78 -64.79 49.69
C GLN A 498 4.77 -65.84 50.81
N GLU A 499 4.43 -65.44 52.04
CA GLU A 499 4.29 -66.39 53.16
C GLU A 499 3.17 -67.40 52.92
N LEU A 500 2.02 -66.93 52.43
CA LEU A 500 0.90 -67.80 52.08
C LEU A 500 1.32 -68.84 51.02
N LYS A 501 2.09 -68.48 49.99
CA LYS A 501 2.48 -69.37 48.87
C LYS A 501 3.04 -70.75 49.27
N HIS A 502 3.58 -70.90 50.47
CA HIS A 502 4.15 -72.14 50.97
C HIS A 502 3.13 -73.18 51.48
N SER A 503 1.88 -72.78 51.74
CA SER A 503 0.88 -73.64 52.40
C SER A 503 -0.08 -74.39 51.45
N ASN A 504 -0.40 -73.86 50.25
CA ASN A 504 -1.29 -74.51 49.28
C ASN A 504 -1.16 -73.99 47.83
N LEU A 505 -0.26 -74.60 47.05
CA LEU A 505 0.23 -74.10 45.76
C LEU A 505 -0.84 -74.00 44.65
N GLU A 506 -1.76 -74.97 44.54
CA GLU A 506 -2.78 -74.98 43.48
C GLU A 506 -3.84 -73.89 43.69
N GLU A 507 -4.41 -73.83 44.90
CA GLU A 507 -5.46 -72.86 45.23
C GLU A 507 -4.92 -71.42 45.22
N GLN A 508 -3.65 -71.23 45.59
CA GLN A 508 -2.99 -69.93 45.53
C GLN A 508 -2.68 -69.49 44.09
N THR A 509 -2.35 -70.42 43.20
CA THR A 509 -2.18 -70.11 41.77
C THR A 509 -3.52 -69.71 41.15
N LYS A 510 -4.62 -70.40 41.49
CA LYS A 510 -5.98 -70.02 41.06
C LYS A 510 -6.35 -68.62 41.55
N ARG A 511 -6.08 -68.31 42.82
CA ARG A 511 -6.32 -66.99 43.40
C ARG A 511 -5.47 -65.88 42.76
N GLN A 512 -4.19 -66.14 42.49
CA GLN A 512 -3.32 -65.18 41.78
C GLN A 512 -3.82 -64.89 40.37
N ASN A 513 -4.23 -65.92 39.63
CA ASN A 513 -4.83 -65.74 38.30
C ASN A 513 -6.17 -65.00 38.37
N PHE A 514 -6.97 -65.22 39.42
CA PHE A 514 -8.21 -64.48 39.65
C PHE A 514 -7.95 -63.00 40.00
N ASN A 515 -6.95 -62.71 40.83
CA ASN A 515 -6.53 -61.33 41.13
C ASN A 515 -6.00 -60.65 39.86
N LYS A 516 -5.18 -61.34 39.07
CA LYS A 516 -4.68 -60.85 37.78
C LYS A 516 -5.83 -60.57 36.80
N LEU A 517 -6.87 -61.42 36.80
CA LEU A 517 -8.08 -61.19 36.00
C LEU A 517 -8.79 -59.91 36.42
N GLN A 518 -8.98 -59.73 37.74
CA GLN A 518 -9.62 -58.54 38.28
C GLN A 518 -8.82 -57.26 37.96
N GLU A 519 -7.50 -57.27 38.16
CA GLU A 519 -6.63 -56.14 37.84
C GLU A 519 -6.64 -55.80 36.34
N SER A 520 -6.52 -56.81 35.48
CA SER A 520 -6.52 -56.63 34.04
C SER A 520 -7.87 -56.11 33.52
N LEU A 521 -8.99 -56.64 34.01
CA LEU A 521 -10.33 -56.13 33.70
C LEU A 521 -10.53 -54.69 34.19
N LYS A 522 -10.02 -54.33 35.38
CA LYS A 522 -10.08 -52.95 35.89
C LYS A 522 -9.36 -51.99 34.95
N LYS A 523 -8.12 -52.29 34.59
CA LYS A 523 -7.33 -51.48 33.64
C LYS A 523 -8.01 -51.38 32.28
N TYR A 524 -8.50 -52.50 31.75
CA TYR A 524 -9.22 -52.54 30.47
C TYR A 524 -10.45 -51.64 30.48
N VAL A 525 -11.35 -51.80 31.47
CA VAL A 525 -12.58 -51.00 31.56
C VAL A 525 -12.29 -49.50 31.71
N ARG A 526 -11.24 -49.15 32.44
CA ARG A 526 -10.80 -47.75 32.59
C ARG A 526 -10.30 -47.16 31.28
N ALA A 527 -9.36 -47.83 30.64
CA ALA A 527 -8.82 -47.41 29.35
C ALA A 527 -9.94 -47.33 28.30
N TYR A 528 -10.91 -48.26 28.32
CA TYR A 528 -12.06 -48.25 27.42
C TYR A 528 -12.96 -47.03 27.65
N ARG A 529 -13.29 -46.71 28.91
CA ARG A 529 -14.07 -45.50 29.24
C ARG A 529 -13.33 -44.22 28.86
N GLN A 530 -12.03 -44.17 29.13
CA GLN A 530 -11.19 -43.01 28.85
C GLN A 530 -11.00 -42.81 27.34
N PHE A 531 -10.87 -43.89 26.58
CA PHE A 531 -10.86 -43.88 25.11
C PHE A 531 -12.10 -43.17 24.56
N HIS A 532 -13.31 -43.61 24.96
CA HIS A 532 -14.56 -43.01 24.48
C HIS A 532 -14.74 -41.56 24.90
N ARG A 533 -14.29 -41.18 26.11
CA ARG A 533 -14.27 -39.78 26.56
C ARG A 533 -13.36 -38.93 25.69
N THR A 534 -12.15 -39.41 25.43
CA THR A 534 -11.16 -38.70 24.60
C THR A 534 -11.63 -38.58 23.16
N LEU A 535 -12.25 -39.63 22.61
CA LEU A 535 -12.86 -39.60 21.29
C LEU A 535 -14.02 -38.60 21.22
N SER A 536 -14.83 -38.48 22.28
CA SER A 536 -15.85 -37.44 22.39
C SER A 536 -15.25 -36.03 22.39
N SER A 537 -14.12 -35.80 23.07
CA SER A 537 -13.41 -34.51 23.02
C SER A 537 -12.84 -34.21 21.63
N ILE A 538 -12.35 -35.23 20.92
CA ILE A 538 -11.91 -35.05 19.52
C ILE A 538 -13.11 -34.73 18.62
N SER A 539 -14.28 -35.30 18.90
CA SER A 539 -15.48 -35.06 18.10
C SER A 539 -15.99 -33.61 18.14
N THR A 540 -15.63 -32.86 19.20
CA THR A 540 -16.07 -31.48 19.41
C THR A 540 -15.21 -30.44 18.70
N TYR A 541 -14.08 -30.83 18.09
CA TYR A 541 -13.28 -29.88 17.33
C TYR A 541 -14.02 -29.39 16.09
N SER A 542 -14.11 -28.07 15.96
CA SER A 542 -14.66 -27.36 14.81
C SER A 542 -13.86 -26.08 14.57
N LEU A 543 -12.55 -26.24 14.38
CA LEU A 543 -11.67 -25.10 14.10
C LEU A 543 -11.54 -24.93 12.59
N ASN A 544 -12.06 -23.81 12.10
CA ASN A 544 -11.80 -23.26 10.78
C ASN A 544 -11.49 -21.78 10.96
N PHE A 545 -10.47 -21.27 10.28
CA PHE A 545 -10.00 -19.91 10.46
C PHE A 545 -9.83 -19.23 9.10
N ASP A 546 -10.76 -18.34 8.77
CA ASP A 546 -10.59 -17.37 7.70
C ASP A 546 -10.07 -16.07 8.32
N SER A 547 -9.09 -15.42 7.69
CA SER A 547 -8.68 -14.09 8.12
C SER A 547 -9.74 -13.06 7.80
N GLU A 548 -9.61 -11.87 8.42
CA GLU A 548 -10.35 -10.70 7.95
C GLU A 548 -10.02 -10.40 6.49
N GLU A 549 -11.00 -9.84 5.77
CA GLU A 549 -10.83 -9.38 4.39
C GLU A 549 -10.47 -7.88 4.41
N ILE A 550 -9.43 -7.50 3.66
CA ILE A 550 -9.08 -6.10 3.44
C ILE A 550 -9.20 -5.75 1.96
N GLU A 551 -9.50 -4.48 1.67
CA GLU A 551 -9.56 -3.96 0.31
C GLU A 551 -8.42 -2.97 0.06
N SER A 552 -7.65 -3.17 -1.00
CA SER A 552 -6.59 -2.25 -1.46
C SER A 552 -6.72 -2.02 -2.96
N MET A 553 -6.92 -0.75 -3.36
CA MET A 553 -7.08 -0.34 -4.76
C MET A 553 -8.17 -1.12 -5.53
N GLY A 554 -9.21 -1.56 -4.82
CA GLY A 554 -10.32 -2.37 -5.37
C GLY A 554 -10.06 -3.87 -5.38
N HIS A 555 -8.84 -4.32 -5.06
CA HIS A 555 -8.52 -5.74 -4.91
C HIS A 555 -8.79 -6.17 -3.47
N LYS A 556 -9.34 -7.36 -3.29
CA LYS A 556 -9.64 -7.95 -1.99
C LYS A 556 -8.53 -8.92 -1.61
N LEU A 557 -7.98 -8.77 -0.42
CA LEU A 557 -6.88 -9.57 0.11
C LEU A 557 -7.32 -10.25 1.39
N TYR A 558 -7.02 -11.53 1.50
CA TYR A 558 -7.26 -12.33 2.69
C TYR A 558 -6.24 -13.46 2.76
N ILE A 559 -6.07 -14.02 3.96
CA ILE A 559 -5.27 -15.19 4.24
C ILE A 559 -6.26 -16.34 4.45
N GLU A 560 -6.17 -17.32 3.55
CA GLU A 560 -6.86 -18.59 3.70
C GLU A 560 -5.96 -19.53 4.50
N ASN A 561 -6.52 -20.19 5.50
CA ASN A 561 -5.82 -21.23 6.23
C ASN A 561 -6.51 -22.57 5.96
N ASP A 562 -5.76 -23.52 5.41
CA ASP A 562 -6.27 -24.87 5.17
C ASP A 562 -6.43 -25.68 6.49
N PHE A 563 -6.12 -25.08 7.63
CA PHE A 563 -6.22 -25.73 8.93
C PHE A 563 -7.66 -26.04 9.30
N GLU A 564 -8.04 -27.29 9.07
CA GLU A 564 -9.33 -27.86 9.45
C GLU A 564 -9.12 -28.94 10.51
N LEU A 565 -9.55 -28.68 11.75
CA LEU A 565 -9.58 -29.69 12.81
C LEU A 565 -11.02 -30.09 13.10
N ASN A 566 -11.45 -31.22 12.53
CA ASN A 566 -12.78 -31.78 12.72
C ASN A 566 -12.78 -33.33 12.58
N PRO A 567 -13.91 -34.00 12.89
CA PRO A 567 -14.00 -35.46 12.84
C PRO A 567 -13.72 -36.07 11.47
N ASN A 568 -14.13 -35.41 10.38
CA ASN A 568 -13.94 -35.93 9.02
C ASN A 568 -12.46 -35.89 8.63
N LYS A 569 -11.79 -34.77 8.91
CA LYS A 569 -10.37 -34.62 8.64
C LYS A 569 -9.53 -35.58 9.49
N PHE A 570 -9.96 -35.83 10.74
CA PHE A 570 -9.35 -36.85 11.58
C PHE A 570 -9.39 -38.25 10.96
N ILE A 571 -10.56 -38.67 10.45
CA ILE A 571 -10.68 -39.96 9.75
C ILE A 571 -9.78 -40.00 8.52
N GLU A 572 -9.72 -38.93 7.73
CA GLU A 572 -8.88 -38.85 6.53
C GLU A 572 -7.41 -39.08 6.87
N VAL A 573 -6.88 -38.37 7.87
CA VAL A 573 -5.49 -38.48 8.33
C VAL A 573 -5.22 -39.86 8.91
N VAL A 574 -6.09 -40.38 9.77
CA VAL A 574 -5.93 -41.71 10.39
C VAL A 574 -5.96 -42.83 9.34
N ASN A 575 -6.91 -42.78 8.40
CA ASN A 575 -7.03 -43.76 7.31
C ASN A 575 -5.81 -43.79 6.38
N HIS A 576 -5.04 -42.72 6.33
CA HIS A 576 -3.78 -42.69 5.58
C HIS A 576 -2.79 -43.74 6.11
N TYR A 577 -2.86 -44.07 7.41
CA TYR A 577 -1.92 -44.89 8.16
C TYR A 577 -2.46 -46.28 8.55
N LEU A 578 -3.76 -46.54 8.39
CA LEU A 578 -4.40 -47.84 8.70
C LEU A 578 -4.55 -48.74 7.45
N LYS A 579 -4.52 -50.06 7.66
CA LYS A 579 -4.81 -51.06 6.61
C LYS A 579 -6.29 -51.05 6.22
N ASN A 580 -7.17 -51.03 7.21
CA ASN A 580 -8.62 -51.01 7.04
C ASN A 580 -9.12 -49.58 7.24
N LYS A 581 -9.91 -49.08 6.29
CA LYS A 581 -10.44 -47.71 6.34
C LYS A 581 -11.66 -47.63 7.27
N ILE A 582 -11.66 -46.61 8.10
CA ILE A 582 -12.78 -46.16 8.93
C ILE A 582 -13.70 -45.30 8.06
N THR A 583 -14.99 -45.58 8.05
CA THR A 583 -15.97 -44.87 7.20
C THR A 583 -16.67 -43.72 7.92
N ASP A 584 -16.90 -43.85 9.22
CA ASP A 584 -17.59 -42.86 10.06
C ASP A 584 -16.91 -42.78 11.43
N PHE A 585 -16.83 -41.57 11.96
CA PHE A 585 -16.19 -41.28 13.24
C PHE A 585 -16.86 -42.06 14.39
N LYS A 586 -18.17 -42.28 14.31
CA LYS A 586 -18.95 -42.96 15.35
C LYS A 586 -18.61 -44.43 15.49
N TYR A 587 -17.98 -45.04 14.49
CA TYR A 587 -17.61 -46.45 14.50
C TYR A 587 -16.13 -46.69 14.86
N ILE A 588 -15.42 -45.66 15.32
CA ILE A 588 -14.05 -45.82 15.82
C ILE A 588 -14.09 -46.65 17.10
N THR A 589 -13.48 -47.84 17.07
CA THR A 589 -13.27 -48.71 18.23
C THR A 589 -11.77 -48.88 18.50
N PRO A 590 -11.37 -49.26 19.72
CA PRO A 590 -9.96 -49.48 20.05
C PRO A 590 -9.28 -50.50 19.13
N GLU A 591 -9.98 -51.57 18.76
CA GLU A 591 -9.44 -52.68 17.97
C GLU A 591 -9.02 -52.24 16.56
N LEU A 592 -9.73 -51.28 15.96
CA LEU A 592 -9.37 -50.71 14.66
C LEU A 592 -8.01 -49.98 14.69
N LEU A 593 -7.59 -49.53 15.88
CA LEU A 593 -6.36 -48.79 16.13
C LEU A 593 -5.26 -49.65 16.76
N PHE A 594 -5.45 -50.97 16.91
CA PHE A 594 -4.41 -51.89 17.35
C PHE A 594 -3.24 -51.95 16.36
N GLU A 595 -2.04 -52.25 16.86
CA GLU A 595 -0.82 -52.18 16.04
C GLU A 595 -0.87 -53.15 14.84
N SER A 596 -1.60 -54.27 15.01
CA SER A 596 -1.88 -55.24 13.94
C SER A 596 -2.56 -54.62 12.71
N ASN A 597 -3.31 -53.52 12.86
CA ASN A 597 -4.02 -52.81 11.80
C ASN A 597 -3.20 -51.67 11.15
N PHE A 598 -2.00 -51.37 11.65
CA PHE A 598 -1.14 -50.33 11.09
C PHE A 598 -0.53 -50.75 9.74
N LYS A 599 -0.41 -49.81 8.78
CA LYS A 599 0.27 -50.08 7.51
C LYS A 599 1.74 -50.42 7.74
N LYS A 600 2.18 -51.58 7.24
CA LYS A 600 3.59 -52.00 7.28
C LYS A 600 4.35 -51.66 5.97
N GLN A 601 3.68 -51.02 5.02
CA GLN A 601 4.19 -50.51 3.74
C GLN A 601 3.82 -49.03 3.57
N ASN A 602 4.28 -48.37 2.49
CA ASN A 602 4.24 -46.91 2.34
C ASN A 602 2.82 -46.29 2.48
N PRO A 603 2.57 -45.37 3.45
CA PRO A 603 3.49 -44.94 4.53
C PRO A 603 3.57 -45.97 5.66
N LYS A 604 4.79 -46.45 5.95
CA LYS A 604 5.03 -47.49 6.97
C LYS A 604 4.88 -46.91 8.37
N VAL A 605 4.15 -47.58 9.25
CA VAL A 605 4.00 -47.23 10.66
C VAL A 605 4.64 -48.33 11.51
N HIS A 606 5.57 -47.94 12.37
CA HIS A 606 6.38 -48.88 13.15
C HIS A 606 5.65 -49.39 14.39
N ASP A 607 5.23 -48.47 15.26
CA ASP A 607 4.63 -48.71 16.57
C ASP A 607 3.62 -47.60 16.90
N TYR A 608 3.13 -47.59 18.14
CA TYR A 608 2.18 -46.59 18.63
C TYR A 608 2.74 -45.17 18.68
N ASP A 609 4.02 -45.00 19.04
CA ASP A 609 4.64 -43.68 19.17
C ASP A 609 4.85 -43.04 17.78
N ASP A 610 5.21 -43.86 16.78
CA ASP A 610 5.28 -43.46 15.38
C ASP A 610 3.89 -43.12 14.81
N PHE A 611 2.86 -43.91 15.15
CA PHE A 611 1.47 -43.63 14.74
C PHE A 611 0.94 -42.31 15.31
N GLU A 612 1.16 -42.07 16.62
CA GLU A 612 0.85 -40.81 17.30
C GLU A 612 1.50 -39.62 16.58
N SER A 613 2.82 -39.71 16.38
CA SER A 613 3.61 -38.64 15.76
C SER A 613 3.15 -38.34 14.33
N LYS A 614 2.80 -39.37 13.56
CA LYS A 614 2.32 -39.23 12.17
C LYS A 614 0.94 -38.61 12.06
N ILE A 615 0.04 -38.92 12.97
CA ILE A 615 -1.28 -38.26 13.02
C ILE A 615 -1.07 -36.78 13.35
N TYR A 616 -0.29 -36.47 14.40
CA TYR A 616 -0.03 -35.08 14.79
C TYR A 616 0.62 -34.27 13.66
N ASN A 617 1.69 -34.79 13.05
CA ASN A 617 2.37 -34.13 11.94
C ASN A 617 1.46 -33.96 10.71
N GLY A 618 0.49 -34.87 10.52
CA GLY A 618 -0.52 -34.73 9.46
C GLY A 618 -1.35 -33.46 9.61
N PHE A 619 -1.69 -33.07 10.84
CA PHE A 619 -2.41 -31.82 11.13
C PHE A 619 -1.49 -30.60 11.21
N GLU A 620 -0.28 -30.74 11.75
CA GLU A 620 0.70 -29.65 11.78
C GLU A 620 1.05 -29.16 10.36
N ASN A 621 1.14 -30.08 9.39
CA ASN A 621 1.39 -29.75 7.99
C ASN A 621 0.23 -29.00 7.28
N LEU A 622 -0.98 -29.03 7.85
CA LEU A 622 -2.13 -28.25 7.33
C LEU A 622 -2.07 -26.78 7.74
N ASN A 623 -1.24 -26.42 8.72
CA ASN A 623 -1.04 -25.05 9.17
C ASN A 623 -0.14 -24.26 8.19
N LYS A 624 -0.60 -24.13 6.94
CA LYS A 624 0.04 -23.33 5.90
C LYS A 624 -0.82 -22.12 5.60
N LYS A 625 -0.19 -20.95 5.61
CA LYS A 625 -0.84 -19.68 5.24
C LYS A 625 -0.87 -19.58 3.73
N LYS A 626 -2.05 -19.42 3.14
CA LYS A 626 -2.20 -19.11 1.72
C LYS A 626 -2.70 -17.69 1.56
N TYR A 627 -1.87 -16.84 0.98
CA TYR A 627 -2.26 -15.47 0.63
C TYR A 627 -3.14 -15.52 -0.62
N LYS A 628 -4.39 -15.08 -0.51
CA LYS A 628 -5.33 -15.04 -1.63
C LYS A 628 -5.65 -13.60 -1.98
N ILE A 629 -5.72 -13.34 -3.28
CA ILE A 629 -6.08 -12.05 -3.85
C ILE A 629 -7.20 -12.27 -4.85
N ILE A 630 -8.31 -11.56 -4.67
CA ILE A 630 -9.38 -11.44 -5.65
C ILE A 630 -9.29 -10.06 -6.26
N THR A 631 -9.15 -9.99 -7.58
CA THR A 631 -9.07 -8.72 -8.29
C THR A 631 -10.37 -7.94 -8.21
N LYS A 632 -10.30 -6.63 -8.46
CA LYS A 632 -11.49 -5.76 -8.60
C LYS A 632 -12.54 -6.27 -9.60
N ASP A 633 -12.13 -7.06 -10.60
CA ASP A 633 -13.02 -7.67 -11.60
C ASP A 633 -13.57 -9.04 -11.16
N GLY A 634 -13.34 -9.46 -9.92
CA GLY A 634 -13.78 -10.75 -9.37
C GLY A 634 -12.97 -11.97 -9.82
N ARG A 635 -11.82 -11.78 -10.48
CA ARG A 635 -10.94 -12.88 -10.90
C ARG A 635 -9.94 -13.24 -9.81
N GLU A 636 -9.76 -14.54 -9.56
CA GLU A 636 -8.71 -15.07 -8.69
C GLU A 636 -7.32 -14.78 -9.26
N PHE A 637 -6.41 -14.31 -8.41
CA PHE A 637 -5.04 -13.97 -8.78
C PHE A 637 -4.31 -15.11 -9.49
N GLU A 638 -4.50 -16.36 -9.05
CA GLU A 638 -3.81 -17.52 -9.63
C GLU A 638 -4.16 -17.80 -11.09
N LYS A 639 -5.36 -17.39 -11.53
CA LYS A 639 -5.84 -17.60 -12.91
C LYS A 639 -5.38 -16.50 -13.86
N LEU A 640 -4.66 -15.48 -13.37
CA LEU A 640 -4.18 -14.37 -14.18
C LEU A 640 -2.89 -14.73 -14.93
N SER A 641 -2.70 -14.14 -16.11
CA SER A 641 -1.41 -14.18 -16.81
C SER A 641 -0.32 -13.39 -16.05
N PRO A 642 0.97 -13.68 -16.23
CA PRO A 642 2.08 -13.03 -15.52
C PRO A 642 2.04 -11.50 -15.52
N GLY A 643 1.72 -10.87 -16.65
CA GLY A 643 1.64 -9.41 -16.74
C GLY A 643 0.51 -8.81 -15.90
N TRP A 644 -0.65 -9.49 -15.85
CA TRP A 644 -1.77 -9.09 -14.99
C TRP A 644 -1.49 -9.32 -13.50
N LYS A 645 -0.81 -10.43 -13.15
CA LYS A 645 -0.34 -10.65 -11.78
C LYS A 645 0.59 -9.52 -11.33
N THR A 646 1.51 -9.11 -12.20
CA THR A 646 2.44 -7.99 -11.95
C THR A 646 1.68 -6.67 -11.71
N SER A 647 0.66 -6.37 -12.54
CA SER A 647 -0.21 -5.19 -12.34
C SER A 647 -0.91 -5.17 -10.98
N VAL A 648 -1.48 -6.31 -10.55
CA VAL A 648 -2.20 -6.40 -9.28
C VAL A 648 -1.27 -6.19 -8.10
N ILE A 649 -0.08 -6.80 -8.11
CA ILE A 649 0.92 -6.61 -7.04
C ILE A 649 1.37 -5.14 -6.98
N LEU A 650 1.58 -4.50 -8.13
CA LEU A 650 1.97 -3.10 -8.19
C LEU A 650 0.86 -2.18 -7.67
N ASP A 651 -0.40 -2.45 -8.00
CA ASP A 651 -1.56 -1.73 -7.43
C ASP A 651 -1.59 -1.84 -5.90
N ILE A 652 -1.36 -3.04 -5.36
CA ILE A 652 -1.36 -3.28 -3.91
C ILE A 652 -0.21 -2.52 -3.23
N ILE A 653 0.99 -2.55 -3.82
CA ILE A 653 2.17 -1.82 -3.30
C ILE A 653 1.91 -0.31 -3.30
N LEU A 654 1.42 0.24 -4.41
CA LEU A 654 1.12 1.66 -4.54
C LEU A 654 -0.11 2.08 -3.73
N GLY A 655 -1.01 1.14 -3.44
CA GLY A 655 -2.20 1.35 -2.60
C GLY A 655 -1.92 1.38 -1.11
N TYR A 656 -0.77 0.88 -0.66
CA TYR A 656 -0.43 0.81 0.76
C TYR A 656 -0.04 2.19 1.31
N ASP A 657 -0.90 2.82 2.11
CA ASP A 657 -0.69 4.17 2.64
C ASP A 657 -0.36 4.25 4.13
N LYS A 658 -0.24 3.11 4.82
CA LYS A 658 0.15 3.04 6.25
C LYS A 658 1.65 3.24 6.49
N ASP A 659 2.46 3.20 5.44
CA ASP A 659 3.90 3.48 5.47
C ASP A 659 4.17 4.76 4.67
N SER A 660 5.15 5.57 5.05
CA SER A 660 5.55 6.78 4.33
C SER A 660 6.89 6.64 3.57
N ALA A 661 7.54 5.48 3.68
CA ALA A 661 8.85 5.23 3.06
C ALA A 661 8.83 5.48 1.55
N PRO A 662 9.90 6.08 0.99
CA PRO A 662 10.01 6.26 -0.45
C PRO A 662 9.95 4.92 -1.19
N ILE A 663 9.44 4.93 -2.42
CA ILE A 663 9.36 3.74 -3.26
C ILE A 663 10.23 3.95 -4.50
N ILE A 664 11.19 3.07 -4.73
CA ILE A 664 12.03 3.05 -5.92
C ILE A 664 11.62 1.85 -6.78
N ILE A 665 11.24 2.12 -8.02
CA ILE A 665 10.72 1.11 -8.95
C ILE A 665 11.53 1.16 -10.24
N ASP A 666 12.25 0.08 -10.54
CA ASP A 666 13.09 -0.01 -11.74
C ASP A 666 12.36 -0.69 -12.89
N GLN A 667 12.08 0.07 -13.95
CA GLN A 667 11.47 -0.39 -15.20
C GLN A 667 10.25 -1.31 -15.02
N PRO A 668 9.21 -0.89 -14.27
CA PRO A 668 8.03 -1.70 -14.07
C PRO A 668 7.31 -2.03 -15.39
N GLU A 669 7.44 -1.18 -16.42
CA GLU A 669 6.75 -1.33 -17.70
C GLU A 669 7.14 -2.57 -18.52
N ASP A 670 8.33 -3.14 -18.35
CA ASP A 670 8.80 -4.29 -19.15
C ASP A 670 7.91 -5.53 -18.97
N ASN A 671 7.24 -5.63 -17.83
CA ASN A 671 6.43 -6.78 -17.44
C ASN A 671 4.94 -6.43 -17.31
N LEU A 672 4.51 -5.25 -17.76
CA LEU A 672 3.13 -4.78 -17.64
C LEU A 672 2.44 -4.74 -19.01
N ALA A 673 1.12 -4.96 -19.01
CA ALA A 673 0.31 -4.77 -20.20
C ALA A 673 0.27 -3.27 -20.58
N THR A 674 0.38 -2.96 -21.88
CA THR A 674 0.37 -1.58 -22.40
C THR A 674 -0.83 -0.75 -21.92
N ASP A 675 -2.02 -1.35 -21.87
CA ASP A 675 -3.23 -0.69 -21.37
C ASP A 675 -3.16 -0.33 -19.89
N TYR A 676 -2.52 -1.19 -19.08
CA TYR A 676 -2.31 -0.93 -17.66
C TYR A 676 -1.26 0.18 -17.45
N ILE A 677 -0.18 0.20 -18.22
CA ILE A 677 0.83 1.27 -18.16
C ILE A 677 0.18 2.63 -18.41
N ASN A 678 -0.67 2.74 -19.43
CA ASN A 678 -1.25 4.01 -19.86
C ASN A 678 -2.37 4.54 -18.93
N LYS A 679 -3.05 3.66 -18.21
CA LYS A 679 -4.20 4.02 -17.34
C LYS A 679 -3.98 3.63 -15.89
N GLY A 680 -3.83 2.33 -15.62
CA GLY A 680 -3.74 1.79 -14.26
C GLY A 680 -2.56 2.33 -13.47
N LEU A 681 -1.33 2.18 -14.00
CA LEU A 681 -0.11 2.64 -13.33
C LEU A 681 -0.10 4.16 -13.14
N VAL A 682 -0.48 4.92 -14.16
CA VAL A 682 -0.57 6.38 -14.11
C VAL A 682 -1.54 6.83 -13.01
N GLU A 683 -2.73 6.23 -12.92
CA GLU A 683 -3.70 6.54 -11.88
C GLU A 683 -3.20 6.18 -10.48
N ALA A 684 -2.58 5.01 -10.32
CA ALA A 684 -2.00 4.57 -9.05
C ALA A 684 -0.90 5.53 -8.57
N VAL A 685 0.02 5.90 -9.47
CA VAL A 685 1.10 6.85 -9.18
C VAL A 685 0.54 8.23 -8.84
N LYS A 686 -0.47 8.74 -9.58
CA LYS A 686 -1.12 10.02 -9.26
C LYS A 686 -1.75 10.04 -7.86
N LYS A 687 -2.33 8.93 -7.41
CA LYS A 687 -2.94 8.82 -6.07
C LYS A 687 -1.90 8.81 -4.97
N ILE A 688 -0.78 8.11 -5.16
CA ILE A 688 0.21 7.88 -4.09
C ILE A 688 1.32 8.94 -4.03
N LYS A 689 1.64 9.62 -5.14
CA LYS A 689 2.69 10.67 -5.18
C LYS A 689 2.42 11.87 -4.28
N SER A 690 1.19 12.06 -3.81
CA SER A 690 0.87 13.10 -2.82
C SER A 690 1.21 12.69 -1.38
N LYS A 691 1.36 11.39 -1.12
CA LYS A 691 1.62 10.81 0.21
C LYS A 691 3.05 10.32 0.37
N LYS A 692 3.73 9.94 -0.72
CA LYS A 692 5.09 9.37 -0.70
C LYS A 692 5.95 9.87 -1.83
N GLN A 693 7.27 9.86 -1.62
CA GLN A 693 8.23 10.01 -2.71
C GLN A 693 8.32 8.71 -3.52
N ILE A 694 8.24 8.84 -4.84
CA ILE A 694 8.38 7.75 -5.80
C ILE A 694 9.55 8.09 -6.70
N ILE A 695 10.51 7.17 -6.86
CA ILE A 695 11.59 7.26 -7.83
C ILE A 695 11.38 6.12 -8.83
N LEU A 696 10.91 6.46 -10.02
CA LEU A 696 10.52 5.48 -11.03
C LEU A 696 11.51 5.56 -12.20
N VAL A 697 12.18 4.46 -12.50
CA VAL A 697 13.00 4.36 -13.70
C VAL A 697 12.10 3.96 -14.86
N SER A 698 12.11 4.75 -15.93
CA SER A 698 11.33 4.42 -17.12
C SER A 698 12.03 4.77 -18.43
N HIS A 699 11.75 3.96 -19.45
CA HIS A 699 12.04 4.27 -20.85
C HIS A 699 10.78 4.66 -21.64
N ASN A 700 9.60 4.65 -21.03
CA ASN A 700 8.32 5.00 -21.65
C ASN A 700 7.96 6.47 -21.42
N ALA A 701 7.76 7.22 -22.50
CA ALA A 701 7.45 8.64 -22.47
C ALA A 701 6.17 9.00 -21.72
N THR A 702 5.26 8.03 -21.65
CA THR A 702 3.90 8.18 -21.15
C THR A 702 3.88 8.33 -19.63
N ILE A 703 4.78 7.65 -18.91
CA ILE A 703 4.80 7.68 -17.44
C ILE A 703 5.12 9.09 -16.91
N PRO A 704 6.26 9.72 -17.23
CA PRO A 704 6.58 11.05 -16.70
C PRO A 704 5.56 12.12 -17.11
N MET A 705 5.00 12.01 -18.32
CA MET A 705 4.04 12.98 -18.85
C MET A 705 2.63 12.79 -18.27
N LEU A 706 2.05 11.59 -18.37
CA LEU A 706 0.67 11.37 -17.94
C LEU A 706 0.56 11.29 -16.44
N ALA A 707 1.57 10.78 -15.72
CA ALA A 707 1.57 10.75 -14.26
C ALA A 707 1.96 12.10 -13.63
N ASP A 708 2.30 13.10 -14.44
CA ASP A 708 2.66 14.46 -14.00
C ASP A 708 3.84 14.44 -13.01
N ALA A 709 5.01 14.05 -13.52
CA ALA A 709 6.23 14.00 -12.74
C ALA A 709 6.60 15.36 -12.15
N GLN A 710 6.96 15.37 -10.86
CA GLN A 710 7.45 16.57 -10.21
C GLN A 710 8.87 16.89 -10.68
N ASN A 711 9.66 15.85 -10.99
CA ASN A 711 11.05 16.00 -11.36
C ASN A 711 11.49 14.91 -12.34
N ILE A 712 12.34 15.28 -13.29
CA ILE A 712 12.90 14.40 -14.30
C ILE A 712 14.40 14.31 -14.09
N ILE A 713 14.91 13.09 -14.05
CA ILE A 713 16.33 12.78 -13.91
C ILE A 713 16.79 12.22 -15.25
N LEU A 714 17.60 13.00 -15.96
CA LEU A 714 18.12 12.65 -17.26
C LEU A 714 19.49 11.99 -17.13
N CYS A 715 19.56 10.71 -17.49
CA CYS A 715 20.77 9.93 -17.63
C CYS A 715 21.25 9.95 -19.09
N ARG A 716 22.50 10.35 -19.33
CA ARG A 716 23.14 10.31 -20.65
C ARG A 716 24.53 9.70 -20.56
N ASN A 717 24.95 9.04 -21.64
CA ASN A 717 26.34 8.65 -21.84
C ASN A 717 26.94 9.55 -22.93
N VAL A 718 27.88 10.41 -22.56
CA VAL A 718 28.56 11.34 -23.47
C VAL A 718 30.04 10.98 -23.46
N ASN A 719 30.56 10.47 -24.58
CA ASN A 719 31.97 10.08 -24.73
C ASN A 719 32.46 9.13 -23.62
N ASN A 720 31.70 8.08 -23.31
CA ASN A 720 31.97 7.12 -22.22
C ASN A 720 31.98 7.73 -20.81
N LYS A 721 31.40 8.93 -20.65
CA LYS A 721 31.14 9.55 -19.35
C LYS A 721 29.64 9.60 -19.10
N LEU A 722 29.20 9.03 -17.97
CA LEU A 722 27.82 9.14 -17.52
C LEU A 722 27.58 10.55 -16.95
N ILE A 723 26.57 11.24 -17.47
CA ILE A 723 26.15 12.56 -17.00
C ILE A 723 24.69 12.45 -16.57
N ILE A 724 24.44 12.70 -15.29
CA ILE A 724 23.11 12.60 -14.67
C ILE A 724 22.76 13.96 -14.07
N LYS A 725 21.69 14.58 -14.59
CA LYS A 725 21.19 15.89 -14.18
C LYS A 725 19.68 15.81 -13.97
N SER A 726 19.14 16.66 -13.10
CA SER A 726 17.70 16.74 -12.85
C SER A 726 17.13 18.11 -13.18
N SER A 727 15.86 18.15 -13.57
CA SER A 727 15.08 19.39 -13.64
C SER A 727 13.58 19.07 -13.48
N PRO A 728 12.78 19.98 -12.92
CA PRO A 728 11.32 19.91 -13.00
C PRO A 728 10.83 19.77 -14.44
N LEU A 729 9.62 19.21 -14.60
CA LEU A 729 9.03 18.93 -15.91
C LEU A 729 8.88 20.19 -16.79
N GLU A 730 8.60 21.35 -16.17
CA GLU A 730 8.52 22.65 -16.82
C GLU A 730 9.88 23.36 -17.04
N GLY A 731 10.98 22.74 -16.59
CA GLY A 731 12.30 23.32 -16.64
C GLY A 731 13.12 22.92 -17.87
N GLU A 732 14.41 23.18 -17.79
CA GLU A 732 15.38 22.93 -18.85
C GLU A 732 16.63 22.26 -18.30
N ILE A 733 17.27 21.43 -19.13
CA ILE A 733 18.58 20.84 -18.85
C ILE A 733 19.50 21.27 -20.00
N GLU A 734 20.55 22.02 -19.68
CA GLU A 734 21.53 22.54 -20.66
C GLU A 734 20.87 23.33 -21.82
N GLY A 735 19.86 24.16 -21.51
CA GLY A 735 19.16 24.99 -22.49
C GLY A 735 18.18 24.25 -23.40
N LYS A 736 17.85 22.99 -23.07
CA LYS A 736 16.79 22.22 -23.75
C LYS A 736 15.65 21.94 -22.78
N SER A 737 14.41 22.15 -23.25
CA SER A 737 13.20 21.80 -22.50
C SER A 737 13.20 20.33 -22.09
N VAL A 738 12.85 20.05 -20.84
CA VAL A 738 12.71 18.69 -20.32
C VAL A 738 11.68 17.88 -21.10
N VAL A 739 10.60 18.52 -21.55
CA VAL A 739 9.56 17.86 -22.36
C VAL A 739 10.12 17.40 -23.71
N ASP A 740 10.97 18.22 -24.34
CA ASP A 740 11.64 17.88 -25.61
C ASP A 740 12.63 16.72 -25.42
N LEU A 741 13.35 16.73 -24.30
CA LEU A 741 14.28 15.66 -23.92
C LEU A 741 13.52 14.34 -23.71
N ILE A 742 12.38 14.35 -23.01
CA ILE A 742 11.51 13.17 -22.89
C ILE A 742 11.10 12.66 -24.28
N ALA A 743 10.54 13.54 -25.11
CA ALA A 743 10.03 13.18 -26.43
C ALA A 743 11.09 12.60 -27.39
N THR A 744 12.36 12.96 -27.18
CA THR A 744 13.50 12.50 -27.99
C THR A 744 14.07 11.16 -27.50
N ILE A 745 14.04 10.91 -26.19
CA ILE A 745 14.81 9.83 -25.55
C ILE A 745 13.96 8.58 -25.25
N THR A 746 12.65 8.74 -25.09
CA THR A 746 11.78 7.66 -24.60
C THR A 746 10.98 6.98 -25.72
N ASP A 747 10.74 5.68 -25.54
CA ASP A 747 10.00 4.86 -26.50
C ASP A 747 8.53 5.30 -26.55
N GLY A 748 8.00 5.38 -27.78
CA GLY A 748 6.67 5.92 -28.08
C GLY A 748 6.70 7.29 -28.78
N GLY A 749 7.80 8.04 -28.72
CA GLY A 749 8.05 9.26 -29.49
C GLY A 749 6.98 10.36 -29.39
N LYS A 750 7.08 11.39 -30.25
CA LYS A 750 6.09 12.48 -30.34
C LYS A 750 4.66 12.01 -30.63
N SER A 751 4.49 10.84 -31.27
CA SER A 751 3.18 10.29 -31.67
C SER A 751 2.36 9.76 -30.49
N SER A 752 2.99 9.15 -29.49
CA SER A 752 2.28 8.60 -28.32
C SER A 752 1.80 9.68 -27.36
N ILE A 753 2.51 10.81 -27.32
CA ILE A 753 2.19 11.94 -26.44
C ILE A 753 1.43 13.06 -27.18
N LYS A 754 1.28 12.97 -28.52
CA LYS A 754 0.78 14.03 -29.43
C LYS A 754 -0.49 14.75 -28.97
N LYS A 755 -1.41 14.04 -28.30
CA LYS A 755 -2.68 14.60 -27.77
C LYS A 755 -2.49 15.52 -26.55
N ARG A 756 -1.51 15.26 -25.68
CA ARG A 756 -1.12 16.14 -24.54
C ARG A 756 0.01 17.11 -24.95
N VAL A 757 0.93 16.68 -25.81
CA VAL A 757 2.07 17.45 -26.33
C VAL A 757 1.70 18.65 -27.20
N LYS A 758 0.55 18.65 -27.88
CA LYS A 758 0.05 19.88 -28.52
C LYS A 758 -0.11 21.04 -27.53
N LYS A 759 -0.47 20.76 -26.27
CA LYS A 759 -0.49 21.77 -25.20
C LYS A 759 0.89 22.12 -24.63
N TYR A 760 1.95 21.37 -24.94
CA TYR A 760 3.34 21.62 -24.50
C TYR A 760 4.25 22.24 -25.59
N ASN A 761 3.67 22.68 -26.72
CA ASN A 761 4.32 23.52 -27.74
C ASN A 761 5.49 22.97 -28.56
N LEU A 762 5.30 21.86 -29.27
CA LEU A 762 6.26 21.44 -30.31
C LEU A 762 6.10 22.18 -31.65
N LYS A 763 5.90 23.51 -31.66
CA LYS A 763 5.89 24.28 -32.93
C LYS A 763 7.28 24.40 -33.58
N LYS A 764 8.37 24.24 -32.83
CA LYS A 764 9.77 24.39 -33.31
C LYS A 764 10.41 23.11 -33.87
N PHE A 765 9.68 22.01 -33.99
CA PHE A 765 10.27 20.69 -34.24
C PHE A 765 9.77 20.09 -35.56
N THR A 766 10.31 20.59 -36.68
CA THR A 766 10.23 19.93 -37.99
C THR A 766 11.06 18.66 -37.96
N GLU A 767 10.51 17.56 -38.49
CA GLU A 767 11.29 16.36 -38.81
C GLU A 767 12.31 16.75 -39.90
N GLU A 768 13.60 16.53 -39.63
CA GLU A 768 14.60 16.39 -40.71
C GLU A 768 14.58 14.96 -41.25
#